data_AF-A0A1Q8S4S6-F1
#
_entry.id   AF-A0A1Q8S4S6-F1
#
_cell.length_a   1.000
_cell.length_b   1.000
_cell.length_c   1.000
_cell.angle_alpha   90.00
_cell.angle_beta   90.00
_cell.angle_gamma   90.00
#
_symmetry.space_group_name_H-M   'P 1'
#
loop_
_entity.id
_entity.type
_entity.pdbx_description
1 polymer ?
#
loop_
_entity_poly.entity_id
_entity_poly.type
_entity_poly.pdbx_seq_one_letter_code
_entity_poly.pdbx_strand_id
1 'polypeptide(L)'
;MAQNPVSPKPGSPVEASSAASSAAFPAAGPAEGLIAIPEREAENQSTGCSFVVPSTSSLSESIHAYRTLHGRTYTQKVDYWGPNDERQNEGLDVNHYWMTLFLGDKLFLAPIGDSPQAVLDIGTGTGVWAIDFADDFPSAEVIGVDVSPIQPSWVPPNCKFQIDDIEQPWTWPSGYFDFIHIRNLEGAISDWKALYDEAFKALRPGGHIEVKEFDIECRSQVQTLEDGHPFKNWSKHLNGAANKLGKTGVQCPDRSIIRNLQAAGFVDIIEEKWPVPVGDWALNPVLKDVGIGSLEYLDQSLEGFGTFLLKEVMGWQYEEILVFMTEFRRALKDSKMQPFFYLLTSASTTSLTESIYEYRSIQGRPYTQKVDYWAPNDERQNEGLDINKTDLIRLTKLRNSHYWMTVFLNDRLFLAPIGDSPQMVLDLGTGTGIWAIDFADEFPSAGVYGIDVSPIQPTWVPPNCKFQIDDIEQPWTWPANHFDYIHIRNMEGSISNWVALYKQAFKALQPGGYIEVKEVDIECGSQVEALDDKHPFKRWSKFLLEACDKIGKTGLQCRSQGIGNNLRNAGYVDIVEKKWPIPVGAWAKDPVLKEVGQSTLEFLDKSLEGFGTFLLKEVLGWEYAEVLVFISEFRKALKDSKMQPFFYLHLVYARKPEGYEDEGQEEN
;
A
#
# COMPACT_ATOMS: atom_id res chain seq x y z
N MET A 1 8.69 -40.89 60.99
CA MET A 1 10.06 -40.47 61.38
C MET A 1 10.94 -40.76 60.18
N ALA A 2 11.26 -39.74 59.40
CA ALA A 2 12.58 -39.07 59.35
C ALA A 2 13.59 -39.89 58.51
N GLN A 3 14.43 -39.35 57.63
CA GLN A 3 14.67 -38.02 57.05
C GLN A 3 15.71 -38.26 55.92
N ASN A 4 15.61 -37.48 54.84
CA ASN A 4 16.61 -37.04 53.84
C ASN A 4 17.88 -37.84 53.48
N PRO A 5 18.25 -37.88 52.17
CA PRO A 5 19.62 -38.12 51.72
C PRO A 5 20.39 -36.80 51.50
N VAL A 6 21.67 -36.72 51.91
CA VAL A 6 22.61 -35.65 51.52
C VAL A 6 24.03 -36.22 51.35
N SER A 7 24.51 -36.14 50.08
CA SER A 7 25.83 -35.77 49.51
C SER A 7 27.16 -36.29 50.10
N PRO A 8 28.20 -36.39 49.24
CA PRO A 8 29.15 -35.27 49.15
C PRO A 8 29.74 -34.96 47.75
N LYS A 9 29.85 -33.66 47.44
CA LYS A 9 30.97 -33.03 46.69
C LYS A 9 32.09 -32.71 47.71
N PRO A 10 33.39 -32.56 47.37
CA PRO A 10 33.86 -31.51 46.44
C PRO A 10 35.17 -31.80 45.65
N GLY A 11 35.41 -30.98 44.63
CA GLY A 11 36.71 -30.87 43.96
C GLY A 11 36.71 -29.87 42.79
N SER A 12 37.22 -28.68 43.04
CA SER A 12 37.72 -27.66 42.10
C SER A 12 38.98 -27.09 42.78
N PRO A 13 40.00 -26.49 42.09
CA PRO A 13 39.74 -25.44 41.10
C PRO A 13 40.83 -25.13 40.00
N VAL A 14 40.47 -24.20 39.09
CA VAL A 14 41.31 -23.17 38.38
C VAL A 14 42.21 -23.69 37.22
N GLU A 15 42.36 -23.08 36.03
CA GLU A 15 42.30 -21.68 35.57
C GLU A 15 41.97 -21.60 34.05
N ALA A 16 41.47 -20.43 33.63
CA ALA A 16 41.12 -20.06 32.25
C ALA A 16 42.31 -19.42 31.51
N SER A 17 42.37 -19.62 30.18
CA SER A 17 43.22 -18.85 29.27
C SER A 17 42.42 -18.44 28.02
N SER A 18 42.37 -17.14 27.80
CA SER A 18 41.76 -16.39 26.72
C SER A 18 42.51 -16.49 25.38
N ALA A 19 41.78 -16.47 24.26
CA ALA A 19 42.19 -15.71 23.07
C ALA A 19 40.98 -15.51 22.14
N ALA A 20 40.44 -14.29 22.15
CA ALA A 20 39.59 -13.75 21.09
C ALA A 20 40.49 -13.14 20.00
N SER A 21 40.13 -13.34 18.74
CA SER A 21 40.74 -12.66 17.60
C SER A 21 39.65 -11.93 16.82
N SER A 22 39.59 -10.62 17.03
CA SER A 22 38.84 -9.64 16.24
C SER A 22 39.46 -9.46 14.85
N ALA A 23 38.65 -9.53 13.79
CA ALA A 23 38.99 -8.95 12.49
C ALA A 23 38.04 -7.78 12.24
N ALA A 24 38.61 -6.59 12.17
CA ALA A 24 37.96 -5.31 12.03
C ALA A 24 37.62 -4.99 10.56
N PHE A 25 36.58 -4.16 10.40
CA PHE A 25 36.27 -3.40 9.19
C PHE A 25 37.48 -2.60 8.67
N PRO A 26 37.66 -2.43 7.35
CA PRO A 26 38.41 -1.31 6.83
C PRO A 26 37.48 -0.10 6.67
N ALA A 27 37.84 0.96 7.39
CA ALA A 27 37.43 2.33 7.09
C ALA A 27 38.14 2.81 5.81
N ALA A 28 37.47 3.63 5.01
CA ALA A 28 38.11 4.39 3.93
C ALA A 28 37.62 5.84 3.92
N GLY A 29 38.59 6.74 4.00
CA GLY A 29 38.59 8.15 3.59
C GLY A 29 40.06 8.60 3.60
N PRO A 30 40.48 9.71 2.94
CA PRO A 30 39.76 10.67 2.11
C PRO A 30 40.25 10.69 0.63
N ALA A 31 39.67 11.63 -0.14
CA ALA A 31 39.82 11.87 -1.58
C ALA A 31 41.25 12.10 -2.12
N GLU A 32 41.51 11.68 -3.36
CA GLU A 32 42.21 12.41 -4.44
C GLU A 32 42.35 11.52 -5.71
N GLY A 33 42.10 12.09 -6.91
CA GLY A 33 42.61 11.54 -8.17
C GLY A 33 41.58 11.33 -9.30
N LEU A 34 41.14 12.41 -9.93
CA LEU A 34 40.54 12.42 -11.27
C LEU A 34 41.51 11.77 -12.29
N ILE A 35 41.08 10.73 -13.00
CA ILE A 35 41.76 10.24 -14.21
C ILE A 35 40.75 10.21 -15.35
N ALA A 36 40.99 11.08 -16.33
CA ALA A 36 40.24 11.23 -17.56
C ALA A 36 40.36 9.97 -18.44
N ILE A 37 39.23 9.55 -19.03
CA ILE A 37 39.19 8.55 -20.10
C ILE A 37 39.17 9.31 -21.44
N PRO A 38 40.09 9.03 -22.38
CA PRO A 38 40.20 9.79 -23.62
C PRO A 38 39.14 9.39 -24.65
N GLU A 39 38.63 10.40 -25.35
CA GLU A 39 37.77 10.29 -26.53
C GLU A 39 38.41 9.38 -27.59
N ARG A 40 37.64 8.45 -28.13
CA ARG A 40 38.02 7.62 -29.27
C ARG A 40 37.07 7.92 -30.42
N GLU A 41 37.56 8.71 -31.37
CA GLU A 41 37.02 8.82 -32.72
C GLU A 41 37.03 7.42 -33.37
N ALA A 42 35.91 7.02 -33.98
CA ALA A 42 35.86 5.87 -34.88
C ALA A 42 34.82 6.09 -35.98
N GLU A 43 35.34 6.62 -37.07
CA GLU A 43 35.07 6.36 -38.49
C GLU A 43 33.75 5.66 -38.90
N ASN A 44 33.07 6.39 -39.76
CA ASN A 44 31.90 6.04 -40.55
C ASN A 44 32.24 4.96 -41.62
N GLN A 45 31.69 3.75 -41.50
CA GLN A 45 31.57 2.82 -42.64
C GLN A 45 30.16 2.20 -42.70
N SER A 46 29.45 2.63 -43.75
CA SER A 46 28.15 2.17 -44.21
C SER A 46 28.25 0.79 -44.86
N THR A 47 27.46 -0.17 -44.36
CA THR A 47 26.98 -1.31 -45.14
C THR A 47 25.49 -1.46 -44.89
N GLY A 48 24.71 -1.22 -45.94
CA GLY A 48 23.27 -1.08 -45.89
C GLY A 48 22.50 -2.36 -45.56
N CYS A 49 21.43 -2.17 -44.81
CA CYS A 49 20.24 -3.00 -44.88
C CYS A 49 19.02 -2.06 -44.83
N SER A 50 18.23 -2.07 -45.89
CA SER A 50 17.11 -1.15 -46.11
C SER A 50 15.96 -1.42 -45.14
N PHE A 51 15.73 -0.50 -44.20
CA PHE A 51 14.44 -0.31 -43.58
C PHE A 51 13.81 0.97 -44.14
N VAL A 52 12.62 0.85 -44.71
CA VAL A 52 11.80 1.98 -45.14
C VAL A 52 11.33 2.68 -43.86
N VAL A 53 11.94 3.80 -43.53
CA VAL A 53 11.52 4.69 -42.44
C VAL A 53 10.42 5.60 -42.99
N PRO A 54 9.21 5.66 -42.40
CA PRO A 54 8.29 6.76 -42.65
C PRO A 54 8.95 8.03 -42.11
N SER A 55 9.06 9.04 -42.96
CA SER A 55 9.75 10.32 -42.74
C SER A 55 9.62 10.90 -41.33
N THR A 56 10.67 10.76 -40.51
CA THR A 56 10.96 11.70 -39.43
C THR A 56 11.60 12.93 -40.05
N SER A 57 10.75 13.89 -40.42
CA SER A 57 11.17 15.23 -40.80
C SER A 57 12.02 15.80 -39.66
N SER A 58 13.24 16.26 -39.94
CA SER A 58 14.07 16.97 -38.98
C SER A 58 13.29 18.15 -38.38
N LEU A 59 13.15 18.18 -37.05
CA LEU A 59 12.56 19.30 -36.31
C LEU A 59 13.27 20.60 -36.72
N SER A 60 12.51 21.63 -37.09
CA SER A 60 13.08 22.93 -37.48
C SER A 60 13.61 23.67 -36.24
N GLU A 61 14.72 24.44 -36.40
CA GLU A 61 15.30 25.28 -35.33
C GLU A 61 14.28 26.18 -34.61
N SER A 62 13.16 26.50 -35.27
CA SER A 62 12.06 27.28 -34.70
C SER A 62 11.32 26.61 -33.54
N ILE A 63 11.34 25.27 -33.43
CA ILE A 63 10.65 24.53 -32.37
C ILE A 63 11.40 24.65 -31.03
N HIS A 64 12.71 24.85 -31.07
CA HIS A 64 13.55 25.07 -29.88
C HIS A 64 13.73 26.54 -29.50
N ALA A 65 13.09 27.47 -30.22
CA ALA A 65 13.16 28.88 -29.87
C ALA A 65 12.36 29.13 -28.58
N TYR A 66 12.98 29.73 -27.56
CA TYR A 66 12.29 30.19 -26.35
C TYR A 66 12.05 31.70 -26.37
N ARG A 67 11.02 32.15 -25.65
CA ARG A 67 10.86 33.56 -25.31
C ARG A 67 11.70 33.87 -24.09
N THR A 68 12.42 35.00 -24.09
CA THR A 68 13.14 35.48 -22.91
C THR A 68 12.42 36.67 -22.32
N LEU A 69 11.94 36.53 -21.08
CA LEU A 69 11.26 37.59 -20.33
C LEU A 69 11.91 37.71 -18.95
N HIS A 70 12.28 38.93 -18.54
CA HIS A 70 12.87 39.20 -17.22
C HIS A 70 14.08 38.31 -16.85
N GLY A 71 14.87 37.91 -17.84
CA GLY A 71 16.04 37.04 -17.65
C GLY A 71 15.73 35.56 -17.47
N ARG A 72 14.47 35.14 -17.66
CA ARG A 72 14.00 33.76 -17.63
C ARG A 72 13.56 33.32 -19.04
N THR A 73 13.60 32.02 -19.34
CA THR A 73 13.11 31.48 -20.62
C THR A 73 11.74 30.85 -20.47
N TYR A 74 10.92 30.92 -21.53
CA TYR A 74 9.54 30.43 -21.58
C TYR A 74 9.25 29.76 -22.92
N THR A 75 8.30 28.82 -22.95
CA THR A 75 7.75 28.26 -24.20
C THR A 75 7.15 29.34 -25.12
N GLN A 76 7.01 29.06 -26.40
CA GLN A 76 6.34 29.93 -27.37
C GLN A 76 4.83 30.08 -27.11
N LYS A 77 4.21 29.18 -26.33
CA LYS A 77 2.81 29.32 -25.89
C LYS A 77 2.69 30.56 -24.98
N VAL A 78 2.06 31.62 -25.51
CA VAL A 78 2.08 32.97 -24.89
C VAL A 78 1.25 33.08 -23.61
N ASP A 79 0.28 32.19 -23.43
CA ASP A 79 -0.59 32.10 -22.25
C ASP A 79 -0.08 31.11 -21.19
N TYR A 80 1.08 30.47 -21.41
CA TYR A 80 1.75 29.65 -20.39
C TYR A 80 2.71 30.49 -19.55
N TRP A 81 2.57 30.41 -18.22
CA TRP A 81 3.24 31.29 -17.28
C TRP A 81 4.52 30.71 -16.66
N GLY A 82 4.75 29.39 -16.74
CA GLY A 82 5.91 28.73 -16.14
C GLY A 82 7.17 28.93 -16.97
N PRO A 83 8.32 29.31 -16.36
CA PRO A 83 9.59 29.32 -17.07
C PRO A 83 10.09 27.89 -17.35
N ASN A 84 11.08 27.77 -18.23
CA ASN A 84 11.65 26.50 -18.66
C ASN A 84 13.19 26.51 -18.67
N ASP A 85 13.79 27.39 -17.87
CA ASP A 85 15.23 27.49 -17.67
C ASP A 85 15.75 26.49 -16.63
N GLU A 86 17.08 26.32 -16.60
CA GLU A 86 17.79 25.40 -15.70
C GLU A 86 17.38 25.52 -14.23
N ARG A 87 17.21 26.75 -13.73
CA ARG A 87 16.75 26.98 -12.35
C ARG A 87 15.35 26.43 -12.09
N GLN A 88 14.43 26.55 -13.06
CA GLN A 88 13.10 25.95 -12.92
C GLN A 88 13.17 24.42 -13.00
N ASN A 89 14.01 23.90 -13.90
CA ASN A 89 14.19 22.47 -14.09
C ASN A 89 14.76 21.80 -12.83
N GLU A 90 15.78 22.39 -12.20
CA GLU A 90 16.31 21.94 -10.90
C GLU A 90 15.21 21.90 -9.83
N GLY A 91 14.33 22.90 -9.80
CA GLY A 91 13.17 22.90 -8.92
C GLY A 91 12.23 21.71 -9.18
N LEU A 92 11.91 21.42 -10.45
CA LEU A 92 11.06 20.29 -10.84
C LEU A 92 11.69 18.94 -10.46
N ASP A 93 13.01 18.79 -10.59
CA ASP A 93 13.71 17.56 -10.23
C ASP A 93 13.76 17.37 -8.71
N VAL A 94 13.97 18.45 -7.93
CA VAL A 94 13.83 18.43 -6.47
C VAL A 94 12.40 18.06 -6.09
N ASN A 95 11.39 18.60 -6.79
CA ASN A 95 9.99 18.25 -6.58
C ASN A 95 9.73 16.76 -6.80
N HIS A 96 10.25 16.21 -7.90
CA HIS A 96 10.16 14.78 -8.17
C HIS A 96 10.79 13.97 -7.02
N TYR A 97 12.03 14.28 -6.64
CA TYR A 97 12.76 13.56 -5.59
C TYR A 97 12.00 13.52 -4.26
N TRP A 98 11.58 14.68 -3.75
CA TRP A 98 10.92 14.69 -2.44
C TRP A 98 9.52 14.07 -2.51
N MET A 99 8.80 14.18 -3.64
CA MET A 99 7.49 13.52 -3.80
C MET A 99 7.62 12.01 -3.83
N THR A 100 8.61 11.47 -4.54
CA THR A 100 8.92 10.03 -4.54
C THR A 100 9.24 9.55 -3.13
N LEU A 101 10.07 10.31 -2.39
CA LEU A 101 10.35 10.05 -0.97
C LEU A 101 9.07 10.11 -0.10
N PHE A 102 8.21 11.10 -0.32
CA PHE A 102 6.96 11.28 0.41
C PHE A 102 5.98 10.11 0.20
N LEU A 103 5.97 9.54 -1.01
CA LEU A 103 5.12 8.40 -1.39
C LEU A 103 5.76 7.04 -1.11
N GLY A 104 6.89 7.00 -0.38
CA GLY A 104 7.57 5.77 0.01
C GLY A 104 8.26 5.07 -1.17
N ASP A 105 9.02 5.85 -1.94
CA ASP A 105 9.73 5.41 -3.15
C ASP A 105 8.79 4.91 -4.26
N LYS A 106 7.57 5.45 -4.33
CA LYS A 106 6.58 5.15 -5.37
C LYS A 106 6.38 6.34 -6.31
N LEU A 107 6.32 6.06 -7.62
CA LEU A 107 6.01 7.05 -8.65
C LEU A 107 4.51 7.36 -8.76
N PHE A 108 3.65 6.40 -8.40
CA PHE A 108 2.19 6.49 -8.49
C PHE A 108 1.52 5.69 -7.37
N LEU A 109 0.23 5.94 -7.12
CA LEU A 109 -0.61 5.22 -6.15
C LEU A 109 -1.71 4.39 -6.82
N ALA A 110 -2.11 4.74 -8.05
CA ALA A 110 -3.14 4.04 -8.81
C ALA A 110 -2.81 2.55 -9.03
N PRO A 111 -3.81 1.64 -8.92
CA PRO A 111 -3.59 0.20 -9.04
C PRO A 111 -3.53 -0.26 -10.51
N ILE A 112 -2.48 0.16 -11.22
CA ILE A 112 -2.32 -0.07 -12.67
C ILE A 112 -1.80 -1.47 -13.04
N GLY A 113 -1.49 -2.31 -12.06
CA GLY A 113 -0.89 -3.63 -12.24
C GLY A 113 0.59 -3.57 -12.68
N ASP A 114 1.19 -4.75 -12.89
CA ASP A 114 2.64 -4.88 -13.09
C ASP A 114 3.07 -4.89 -14.56
N SER A 115 2.13 -4.75 -15.49
CA SER A 115 2.42 -4.80 -16.92
C SER A 115 1.58 -3.79 -17.72
N PRO A 116 1.61 -2.49 -17.38
CA PRO A 116 1.07 -1.46 -18.25
C PRO A 116 1.79 -1.54 -19.61
N GLN A 117 1.04 -1.35 -20.68
CA GLN A 117 1.54 -1.40 -22.05
C GLN A 117 1.68 -0.01 -22.66
N ALA A 118 0.79 0.93 -22.31
CA ALA A 118 0.83 2.30 -22.81
C ALA A 118 0.52 3.30 -21.68
N VAL A 119 1.44 4.22 -21.44
CA VAL A 119 1.35 5.21 -20.35
C VAL A 119 1.57 6.62 -20.89
N LEU A 120 0.75 7.56 -20.43
CA LEU A 120 0.84 8.97 -20.78
C LEU A 120 1.18 9.80 -19.53
N ASP A 121 2.25 10.59 -19.60
CA ASP A 121 2.61 11.59 -18.59
C ASP A 121 2.31 12.99 -19.15
N ILE A 122 1.28 13.65 -18.62
CA ILE A 122 0.82 14.96 -19.10
C ILE A 122 1.50 16.06 -18.30
N GLY A 123 2.14 16.99 -19.00
CA GLY A 123 2.95 18.04 -18.36
C GLY A 123 4.25 17.48 -17.80
N THR A 124 4.94 16.68 -18.61
CA THR A 124 6.08 15.87 -18.14
C THR A 124 7.27 16.69 -17.64
N GLY A 125 7.33 18.00 -17.93
CA GLY A 125 8.37 18.89 -17.42
C GLY A 125 9.75 18.44 -17.89
N THR A 126 10.67 18.18 -16.95
CA THR A 126 12.02 17.66 -17.25
C THR A 126 11.98 16.23 -17.81
N GLY A 127 10.86 15.53 -17.67
CA GLY A 127 10.70 14.14 -18.12
C GLY A 127 11.12 13.09 -17.08
N VAL A 128 11.62 13.52 -15.91
CA VAL A 128 12.18 12.61 -14.88
C VAL A 128 11.18 11.53 -14.43
N TRP A 129 9.90 11.87 -14.27
CA TRP A 129 8.88 10.87 -13.90
C TRP A 129 8.67 9.83 -15.00
N ALA A 130 8.56 10.28 -16.26
CA ALA A 130 8.36 9.39 -17.40
C ALA A 130 9.59 8.49 -17.66
N ILE A 131 10.80 8.98 -17.34
CA ILE A 131 12.04 8.21 -17.44
C ILE A 131 12.07 7.14 -16.35
N ASP A 132 11.85 7.51 -15.08
CA ASP A 132 11.87 6.55 -13.98
C ASP A 132 10.76 5.49 -14.15
N PHE A 133 9.58 5.89 -14.62
CA PHE A 133 8.51 4.94 -14.94
C PHE A 133 8.91 3.99 -16.07
N ALA A 134 9.56 4.50 -17.13
CA ALA A 134 10.00 3.67 -18.24
C ALA A 134 11.10 2.67 -17.83
N ASP A 135 11.96 3.03 -16.90
CA ASP A 135 12.97 2.16 -16.31
C ASP A 135 12.34 1.06 -15.43
N ASP A 136 11.33 1.41 -14.62
CA ASP A 136 10.58 0.47 -13.78
C ASP A 136 9.72 -0.50 -14.62
N PHE A 137 9.22 -0.05 -15.78
CA PHE A 137 8.38 -0.85 -16.70
C PHE A 137 8.96 -0.92 -18.11
N PRO A 138 10.03 -1.70 -18.36
CA PRO A 138 10.69 -1.78 -19.66
C PRO A 138 9.80 -2.29 -20.81
N SER A 139 8.68 -2.95 -20.49
CA SER A 139 7.69 -3.42 -21.47
C SER A 139 6.66 -2.37 -21.87
N ALA A 140 6.50 -1.29 -21.11
CA ALA A 140 5.52 -0.24 -21.35
C ALA A 140 6.06 0.78 -22.36
N GLU A 141 5.24 1.23 -23.30
CA GLU A 141 5.49 2.47 -24.01
C GLU A 141 5.08 3.65 -23.10
N VAL A 142 6.02 4.53 -22.80
CA VAL A 142 5.79 5.74 -22.00
C VAL A 142 5.91 6.97 -22.89
N ILE A 143 4.86 7.78 -22.92
CA ILE A 143 4.79 9.02 -23.69
C ILE A 143 4.69 10.19 -22.71
N GLY A 144 5.70 11.05 -22.65
CA GLY A 144 5.63 12.32 -21.94
C GLY A 144 5.25 13.46 -22.89
N VAL A 145 4.29 14.29 -22.51
CA VAL A 145 3.85 15.46 -23.30
C VAL A 145 4.11 16.74 -22.53
N ASP A 146 4.76 17.71 -23.18
CA ASP A 146 4.95 19.06 -22.63
C ASP A 146 4.97 20.11 -23.74
N VAL A 147 4.61 21.34 -23.41
CA VAL A 147 4.68 22.49 -24.34
C VAL A 147 6.11 23.02 -24.51
N SER A 148 7.05 22.58 -23.68
CA SER A 148 8.46 22.98 -23.70
C SER A 148 9.37 21.79 -24.04
N PRO A 149 10.26 21.91 -25.05
CA PRO A 149 11.30 20.91 -25.30
C PRO A 149 12.48 21.02 -24.33
N ILE A 150 12.31 20.63 -23.07
CA ILE A 150 13.34 20.69 -22.02
C ILE A 150 13.83 19.31 -21.56
N GLN A 151 13.31 18.25 -22.17
CA GLN A 151 13.60 16.87 -21.79
C GLN A 151 14.97 16.41 -22.32
N PRO A 152 15.65 15.48 -21.64
CA PRO A 152 16.97 15.01 -22.06
C PRO A 152 16.90 14.24 -23.40
N SER A 153 17.99 14.26 -24.15
CA SER A 153 18.11 13.52 -25.41
C SER A 153 18.38 12.03 -25.23
N TRP A 154 18.90 11.64 -24.06
CA TRP A 154 19.19 10.25 -23.71
C TRP A 154 18.14 9.76 -22.72
N VAL A 155 17.31 8.82 -23.17
CA VAL A 155 16.14 8.30 -22.45
C VAL A 155 16.05 6.78 -22.65
N PRO A 156 15.32 6.06 -21.80
CA PRO A 156 15.02 4.64 -22.02
C PRO A 156 14.38 4.42 -23.39
N PRO A 157 14.66 3.29 -24.08
CA PRO A 157 14.20 3.05 -25.45
C PRO A 157 12.68 2.98 -25.60
N ASN A 158 11.98 2.78 -24.49
CA ASN A 158 10.53 2.72 -24.38
C ASN A 158 9.89 4.05 -23.91
N CYS A 159 10.69 5.09 -23.69
CA CYS A 159 10.23 6.43 -23.33
C CYS A 159 10.33 7.40 -24.52
N LYS A 160 9.28 8.16 -24.79
CA LYS A 160 9.22 9.14 -25.89
C LYS A 160 8.63 10.46 -25.40
N PHE A 161 9.20 11.57 -25.85
CA PHE A 161 8.67 12.91 -25.56
C PHE A 161 8.03 13.54 -26.79
N GLN A 162 6.87 14.19 -26.58
CA GLN A 162 6.16 14.94 -27.59
C GLN A 162 6.00 16.39 -27.15
N ILE A 163 6.36 17.30 -28.04
CA ILE A 163 6.18 18.74 -27.82
C ILE A 163 4.78 19.07 -28.35
N ASP A 164 3.81 19.14 -27.45
CA ASP A 164 2.42 19.42 -27.82
C ASP A 164 1.67 20.12 -26.69
N ASP A 165 0.58 20.76 -27.05
CA ASP A 165 -0.37 21.36 -26.11
C ASP A 165 -1.50 20.38 -25.85
N ILE A 166 -1.54 19.81 -24.64
CA ILE A 166 -2.54 18.81 -24.25
C ILE A 166 -3.99 19.33 -24.30
N GLU A 167 -4.19 20.65 -24.36
CA GLU A 167 -5.51 21.26 -24.53
C GLU A 167 -6.01 21.22 -26.00
N GLN A 168 -5.17 20.80 -26.95
CA GLN A 168 -5.58 20.54 -28.34
C GLN A 168 -6.24 19.17 -28.48
N PRO A 169 -7.02 18.91 -29.55
CA PRO A 169 -7.62 17.59 -29.77
C PRO A 169 -6.57 16.47 -29.83
N TRP A 170 -6.75 15.45 -29.00
CA TRP A 170 -5.81 14.33 -28.91
C TRP A 170 -5.86 13.49 -30.19
N THR A 171 -4.68 13.04 -30.65
CA THR A 171 -4.54 12.30 -31.92
C THR A 171 -4.38 10.79 -31.73
N TRP A 172 -4.25 10.33 -30.49
CA TRP A 172 -4.22 8.89 -30.17
C TRP A 172 -5.59 8.24 -30.39
N PRO A 173 -5.62 6.93 -30.72
CA PRO A 173 -6.88 6.17 -30.74
C PRO A 173 -7.59 6.21 -29.38
N SER A 174 -8.92 6.13 -29.39
CA SER A 174 -9.68 5.90 -28.16
C SER A 174 -9.30 4.53 -27.56
N GLY A 175 -9.15 4.48 -26.24
CA GLY A 175 -8.75 3.26 -25.53
C GLY A 175 -7.28 2.86 -25.72
N TYR A 176 -6.41 3.81 -26.04
CA TYR A 176 -4.98 3.55 -26.27
C TYR A 176 -4.18 3.35 -24.99
N PHE A 177 -4.43 4.16 -23.96
CA PHE A 177 -3.62 4.18 -22.74
C PHE A 177 -4.18 3.26 -21.67
N ASP A 178 -3.28 2.65 -20.90
CA ASP A 178 -3.60 1.89 -19.70
C ASP A 178 -3.55 2.78 -18.44
N PHE A 179 -2.68 3.79 -18.48
CA PHE A 179 -2.50 4.73 -17.39
C PHE A 179 -2.21 6.16 -17.91
N ILE A 180 -2.86 7.14 -17.31
CA ILE A 180 -2.59 8.57 -17.54
C ILE A 180 -2.20 9.21 -16.21
N HIS A 181 -1.03 9.81 -16.16
CA HIS A 181 -0.51 10.55 -15.01
C HIS A 181 -0.53 12.06 -15.29
N ILE A 182 -0.96 12.83 -14.28
CA ILE A 182 -1.01 14.30 -14.29
C ILE A 182 -0.45 14.80 -12.96
N ARG A 183 0.49 15.75 -13.00
CA ARG A 183 1.06 16.34 -11.78
C ARG A 183 1.44 17.81 -11.95
N ASN A 184 1.11 18.63 -10.96
CA ASN A 184 1.50 20.05 -10.85
C ASN A 184 1.11 20.94 -12.04
N LEU A 185 -0.08 20.73 -12.61
CA LEU A 185 -0.62 21.55 -13.70
C LEU A 185 -1.68 22.56 -13.23
N GLU A 186 -1.91 22.70 -11.93
CA GLU A 186 -2.79 23.73 -11.36
C GLU A 186 -2.41 25.13 -11.88
N GLY A 187 -3.39 25.84 -12.44
CA GLY A 187 -3.18 27.15 -13.06
C GLY A 187 -2.57 27.12 -14.47
N ALA A 188 -2.23 25.97 -15.04
CA ALA A 188 -1.76 25.83 -16.43
C ALA A 188 -2.88 25.45 -17.42
N ILE A 189 -3.92 24.76 -16.93
CA ILE A 189 -5.06 24.27 -17.73
C ILE A 189 -6.24 25.27 -17.67
N SER A 190 -6.88 25.50 -18.82
CA SER A 190 -8.05 26.39 -18.95
C SER A 190 -9.38 25.68 -18.73
N ASP A 191 -9.47 24.41 -19.14
CA ASP A 191 -10.67 23.57 -18.97
C ASP A 191 -10.30 22.16 -18.52
N TRP A 192 -10.24 21.97 -17.19
CA TRP A 192 -9.99 20.66 -16.59
C TRP A 192 -11.05 19.62 -16.94
N LYS A 193 -12.31 20.03 -17.14
CA LYS A 193 -13.37 19.08 -17.48
C LYS A 193 -13.11 18.51 -18.88
N ALA A 194 -12.80 19.38 -19.85
CA ALA A 194 -12.45 18.95 -21.20
C ALA A 194 -11.21 18.03 -21.20
N LEU A 195 -10.18 18.36 -20.39
CA LEU A 195 -9.00 17.51 -20.24
C LEU A 195 -9.34 16.12 -19.70
N TYR A 196 -10.15 16.03 -18.64
CA TYR A 196 -10.56 14.72 -18.10
C TYR A 196 -11.51 13.96 -19.05
N ASP A 197 -12.35 14.66 -19.82
CA ASP A 197 -13.19 14.04 -20.86
C ASP A 197 -12.32 13.41 -21.97
N GLU A 198 -11.23 14.06 -22.40
CA GLU A 198 -10.27 13.49 -23.37
C GLU A 198 -9.46 12.35 -22.76
N ALA A 199 -8.97 12.49 -21.51
CA ALA A 199 -8.28 11.43 -20.80
C ALA A 199 -9.15 10.17 -20.65
N PHE A 200 -10.44 10.34 -20.33
CA PHE A 200 -11.39 9.22 -20.24
C PHE A 200 -11.56 8.49 -21.57
N LYS A 201 -11.67 9.21 -22.69
CA LYS A 201 -11.78 8.60 -24.03
C LYS A 201 -10.51 7.86 -24.45
N ALA A 202 -9.35 8.38 -24.06
CA ALA A 202 -8.06 7.86 -24.44
C ALA A 202 -7.65 6.63 -23.60
N LEU A 203 -8.18 6.49 -22.39
CA LEU A 203 -8.00 5.30 -21.56
C LEU A 203 -8.81 4.12 -22.07
N ARG A 204 -8.20 2.94 -22.08
CA ARG A 204 -8.93 1.68 -22.29
C ARG A 204 -9.90 1.44 -21.12
N PRO A 205 -10.97 0.66 -21.28
CA PRO A 205 -11.78 0.22 -20.15
C PRO A 205 -10.91 -0.45 -19.06
N GLY A 206 -11.08 -0.03 -17.81
CA GLY A 206 -10.25 -0.45 -16.68
C GLY A 206 -8.88 0.23 -16.59
N GLY A 207 -8.58 1.15 -17.51
CA GLY A 207 -7.40 2.01 -17.42
C GLY A 207 -7.59 3.09 -16.36
N HIS A 208 -6.48 3.57 -15.80
CA HIS A 208 -6.50 4.49 -14.66
C HIS A 208 -6.04 5.90 -15.03
N ILE A 209 -6.55 6.89 -14.32
CA ILE A 209 -5.98 8.23 -14.28
C ILE A 209 -5.51 8.51 -12.85
N GLU A 210 -4.36 9.18 -12.73
CA GLU A 210 -3.89 9.71 -11.48
C GLU A 210 -3.51 11.19 -11.60
N VAL A 211 -4.03 11.99 -10.68
CA VAL A 211 -3.82 13.44 -10.61
C VAL A 211 -3.20 13.79 -9.27
N LYS A 212 -2.08 14.52 -9.28
CA LYS A 212 -1.39 15.01 -8.08
C LYS A 212 -1.20 16.52 -8.13
N GLU A 213 -1.92 17.27 -7.30
CA GLU A 213 -1.93 18.73 -7.37
C GLU A 213 -1.76 19.38 -5.99
N PHE A 214 -1.07 20.51 -5.96
CA PHE A 214 -0.97 21.34 -4.76
C PHE A 214 -2.09 22.37 -4.71
N ASP A 215 -2.69 22.50 -3.53
CA ASP A 215 -3.40 23.73 -3.19
C ASP A 215 -2.37 24.87 -3.07
N ILE A 216 -2.53 25.94 -3.86
CA ILE A 216 -1.64 27.11 -3.88
C ILE A 216 -1.62 27.84 -2.51
N GLU A 217 -2.58 27.59 -1.62
CA GLU A 217 -2.62 28.19 -0.28
C GLU A 217 -1.72 27.46 0.75
N CYS A 218 -0.64 28.12 1.15
CA CYS A 218 0.18 27.71 2.30
C CYS A 218 -0.56 27.98 3.62
N ARG A 219 -0.41 27.08 4.59
CA ARG A 219 -1.05 27.14 5.92
C ARG A 219 -0.03 26.97 7.03
N SER A 220 -0.46 27.16 8.26
CA SER A 220 0.32 26.94 9.48
C SER A 220 -0.34 25.86 10.33
N GLN A 221 0.44 24.93 10.89
CA GLN A 221 -0.11 23.92 11.81
C GLN A 221 -0.48 24.48 13.19
N VAL A 222 0.12 25.60 13.59
CA VAL A 222 0.02 26.10 14.97
C VAL A 222 -0.97 27.24 15.13
N GLN A 223 -1.41 27.88 14.04
CA GLN A 223 -2.34 29.00 14.10
C GLN A 223 -3.15 29.19 12.83
N THR A 224 -4.34 29.77 12.98
CA THR A 224 -5.07 30.38 11.86
C THR A 224 -4.36 31.66 11.43
N LEU A 225 -4.30 31.90 10.12
CA LEU A 225 -3.63 33.07 9.55
C LEU A 225 -4.65 34.17 9.26
N GLU A 226 -4.35 35.37 9.74
CA GLU A 226 -5.15 36.58 9.50
C GLU A 226 -5.11 37.02 8.03
N ASP A 227 -6.11 37.80 7.63
CA ASP A 227 -6.12 38.45 6.33
C ASP A 227 -4.89 39.35 6.16
N GLY A 228 -4.25 39.26 5.00
CA GLY A 228 -3.01 39.99 4.72
C GLY A 228 -1.72 39.25 5.10
N HIS A 229 -1.79 38.08 5.74
CA HIS A 229 -0.61 37.24 5.94
C HIS A 229 0.05 36.87 4.58
N PRO A 230 1.40 36.80 4.47
CA PRO A 230 2.07 36.51 3.20
C PRO A 230 1.52 35.27 2.48
N PHE A 231 1.19 34.20 3.21
CA PHE A 231 0.58 32.99 2.64
C PHE A 231 -0.81 33.20 2.02
N LYS A 232 -1.65 34.03 2.64
CA LYS A 232 -2.98 34.39 2.12
C LYS A 232 -2.87 35.31 0.91
N ASN A 233 -1.93 36.25 0.93
CA ASN A 233 -1.70 37.14 -0.19
C ASN A 233 -1.13 36.38 -1.41
N TRP A 234 -0.24 35.39 -1.17
CA TRP A 234 0.28 34.49 -2.20
C TRP A 234 -0.82 33.86 -3.05
N SER A 235 -1.70 33.06 -2.43
CA SER A 235 -2.78 32.39 -3.16
C SER A 235 -3.76 33.38 -3.78
N LYS A 236 -4.11 34.46 -3.07
CA LYS A 236 -5.00 35.50 -3.60
C LYS A 236 -4.46 36.13 -4.90
N HIS A 237 -3.19 36.50 -4.94
CA HIS A 237 -2.61 37.19 -6.10
C HIS A 237 -2.37 36.24 -7.26
N LEU A 238 -1.86 35.03 -7.01
CA LEU A 238 -1.64 34.05 -8.07
C LEU A 238 -2.94 33.53 -8.67
N ASN A 239 -3.96 33.22 -7.85
CA ASN A 239 -5.26 32.82 -8.37
C ASN A 239 -5.94 33.96 -9.15
N GLY A 240 -5.77 35.21 -8.70
CA GLY A 240 -6.25 36.38 -9.43
C GLY A 240 -5.58 36.52 -10.81
N ALA A 241 -4.29 36.24 -10.91
CA ALA A 241 -3.55 36.28 -12.18
C ALA A 241 -3.93 35.10 -13.10
N ALA A 242 -4.00 33.88 -12.57
CA ALA A 242 -4.43 32.70 -13.33
C ALA A 242 -5.84 32.91 -13.92
N ASN A 243 -6.79 33.41 -13.13
CA ASN A 243 -8.15 33.70 -13.60
C ASN A 243 -8.16 34.76 -14.72
N LYS A 244 -7.29 35.77 -14.68
CA LYS A 244 -7.16 36.75 -15.78
C LYS A 244 -6.60 36.15 -17.07
N LEU A 245 -5.76 35.13 -16.96
CA LEU A 245 -5.27 34.35 -18.12
C LEU A 245 -6.32 33.36 -18.65
N GLY A 246 -7.48 33.22 -18.00
CA GLY A 246 -8.45 32.20 -18.34
C GLY A 246 -8.01 30.78 -17.93
N LYS A 247 -7.05 30.67 -17.02
CA LYS A 247 -6.63 29.41 -16.40
C LYS A 247 -7.26 29.27 -15.03
N THR A 248 -7.53 28.04 -14.58
CA THR A 248 -8.15 27.79 -13.27
C THR A 248 -7.11 27.28 -12.28
N GLY A 249 -6.92 28.00 -11.18
CA GLY A 249 -6.06 27.62 -10.04
C GLY A 249 -6.84 27.35 -8.77
N VAL A 250 -8.03 26.76 -8.90
CA VAL A 250 -8.94 26.53 -7.76
C VAL A 250 -9.48 25.11 -7.68
N GLN A 251 -8.97 24.16 -8.49
CA GLN A 251 -9.56 22.82 -8.53
C GLN A 251 -9.34 22.05 -7.22
N CYS A 252 -8.20 22.30 -6.56
CA CYS A 252 -7.86 21.76 -5.26
C CYS A 252 -8.76 22.31 -4.13
N PRO A 253 -8.86 23.64 -3.92
CA PRO A 253 -9.68 24.19 -2.85
C PRO A 253 -11.19 23.96 -3.04
N ASP A 254 -11.68 23.85 -4.28
CA ASP A 254 -13.11 23.67 -4.56
C ASP A 254 -13.53 22.19 -4.75
N ARG A 255 -12.59 21.25 -4.60
CA ARG A 255 -12.81 19.81 -4.84
C ARG A 255 -13.43 19.50 -6.20
N SER A 256 -13.05 20.23 -7.25
CA SER A 256 -13.55 19.95 -8.60
C SER A 256 -12.82 18.81 -9.28
N ILE A 257 -11.66 18.35 -8.79
CA ILE A 257 -10.97 17.14 -9.30
C ILE A 257 -11.95 15.96 -9.32
N ILE A 258 -12.48 15.57 -8.15
CA ILE A 258 -13.46 14.48 -8.05
C ILE A 258 -14.69 14.76 -8.93
N ARG A 259 -15.27 15.96 -8.84
CA ARG A 259 -16.50 16.29 -9.57
C ARG A 259 -16.32 16.17 -11.08
N ASN A 260 -15.18 16.59 -11.61
CA ASN A 260 -14.91 16.54 -13.04
C ASN A 260 -14.53 15.12 -13.48
N LEU A 261 -13.78 14.35 -12.67
CA LEU A 261 -13.53 12.92 -12.93
C LEU A 261 -14.85 12.13 -12.96
N GLN A 262 -15.75 12.36 -12.00
CA GLN A 262 -17.10 11.75 -11.99
C GLN A 262 -17.90 12.15 -13.22
N ALA A 263 -17.87 13.44 -13.60
CA ALA A 263 -18.60 13.93 -14.76
C ALA A 263 -18.06 13.40 -16.10
N ALA A 264 -16.77 13.06 -16.17
CA ALA A 264 -16.15 12.41 -17.32
C ALA A 264 -16.50 10.92 -17.42
N GLY A 265 -16.91 10.29 -16.31
CA GLY A 265 -17.34 8.88 -16.25
C GLY A 265 -16.39 7.95 -15.50
N PHE A 266 -15.37 8.49 -14.84
CA PHE A 266 -14.50 7.68 -13.98
C PHE A 266 -15.24 7.14 -12.76
N VAL A 267 -14.87 5.92 -12.37
CA VAL A 267 -15.37 5.19 -11.19
C VAL A 267 -14.20 4.87 -10.25
N ASP A 268 -14.49 4.35 -9.06
CA ASP A 268 -13.48 4.03 -8.04
C ASP A 268 -12.54 5.20 -7.71
N ILE A 269 -13.10 6.41 -7.60
CA ILE A 269 -12.34 7.63 -7.36
C ILE A 269 -11.91 7.67 -5.89
N ILE A 270 -10.61 7.53 -5.66
CA ILE A 270 -9.96 7.70 -4.35
C ILE A 270 -9.30 9.07 -4.33
N GLU A 271 -9.74 9.94 -3.42
CA GLU A 271 -9.08 11.23 -3.15
C GLU A 271 -8.45 11.19 -1.76
N GLU A 272 -7.17 11.51 -1.70
CA GLU A 272 -6.46 11.73 -0.45
C GLU A 272 -5.90 13.14 -0.40
N LYS A 273 -5.87 13.68 0.82
CA LYS A 273 -5.45 15.05 1.07
C LYS A 273 -4.36 15.06 2.13
N TRP A 274 -3.14 15.37 1.71
CA TRP A 274 -1.94 15.22 2.50
C TRP A 274 -1.37 16.57 2.92
N PRO A 275 -1.13 16.81 4.23
CA PRO A 275 -0.39 17.99 4.67
C PRO A 275 1.11 17.78 4.44
N VAL A 276 1.65 18.38 3.39
CA VAL A 276 3.08 18.33 3.08
C VAL A 276 3.80 19.45 3.85
N PRO A 277 4.73 19.12 4.76
CA PRO A 277 5.46 20.12 5.52
C PRO A 277 6.38 20.94 4.61
N VAL A 278 6.69 22.16 5.04
CA VAL A 278 7.69 23.04 4.42
C VAL A 278 8.76 23.41 5.45
N GLY A 279 9.99 23.03 5.20
CA GLY A 279 11.13 23.18 6.11
C GLY A 279 11.31 22.00 7.07
N ASP A 280 12.24 22.15 8.00
CA ASP A 280 12.79 21.07 8.82
C ASP A 280 12.06 20.83 10.15
N TRP A 281 10.84 21.35 10.29
CA TRP A 281 10.10 21.39 11.56
C TRP A 281 9.37 20.09 11.91
N ALA A 282 9.16 19.19 10.93
CA ALA A 282 8.50 17.92 11.16
C ALA A 282 9.36 17.01 12.07
N LEU A 283 8.72 16.36 13.05
CA LEU A 283 9.42 15.45 13.98
C LEU A 283 9.71 14.07 13.36
N ASN A 284 8.88 13.64 12.40
CA ASN A 284 9.12 12.42 11.66
C ASN A 284 10.32 12.63 10.71
N PRO A 285 11.35 11.77 10.72
CA PRO A 285 12.55 11.95 9.89
C PRO A 285 12.27 12.05 8.38
N VAL A 286 11.37 11.22 7.84
CA VAL A 286 11.00 11.25 6.42
C VAL A 286 10.26 12.54 6.11
N LEU A 287 9.27 12.92 6.93
CA LEU A 287 8.54 14.18 6.72
C LEU A 287 9.44 15.42 6.91
N LYS A 288 10.51 15.30 7.70
CA LYS A 288 11.52 16.34 7.81
C LYS A 288 12.31 16.50 6.52
N ASP A 289 12.77 15.39 5.93
CA ASP A 289 13.50 15.41 4.66
C ASP A 289 12.59 15.85 3.50
N VAL A 290 11.34 15.39 3.48
CA VAL A 290 10.28 15.89 2.59
C VAL A 290 10.09 17.39 2.76
N GLY A 291 10.03 17.88 4.00
CA GLY A 291 9.89 19.30 4.29
C GLY A 291 11.09 20.14 3.85
N ILE A 292 12.31 19.62 4.00
CA ILE A 292 13.52 20.26 3.47
C ILE A 292 13.46 20.32 1.94
N GLY A 293 13.11 19.22 1.28
CA GLY A 293 12.97 19.16 -0.17
C GLY A 293 11.87 20.07 -0.71
N SER A 294 10.72 20.15 -0.03
CA SER A 294 9.62 21.03 -0.44
C SER A 294 9.98 22.52 -0.28
N LEU A 295 10.73 22.89 0.76
CA LEU A 295 11.25 24.24 0.94
C LEU A 295 12.27 24.60 -0.15
N GLU A 296 13.17 23.66 -0.49
CA GLU A 296 14.15 23.86 -1.56
C GLU A 296 13.46 24.03 -2.93
N TYR A 297 12.51 23.16 -3.26
CA TYR A 297 11.68 23.28 -4.46
C TYR A 297 11.02 24.65 -4.57
N LEU A 298 10.38 25.10 -3.48
CA LEU A 298 9.75 26.41 -3.42
C LEU A 298 10.78 27.53 -3.57
N ASP A 299 11.93 27.48 -2.90
CA ASP A 299 12.93 28.55 -2.96
C ASP A 299 13.52 28.73 -4.37
N GLN A 300 13.76 27.60 -5.07
CA GLN A 300 14.23 27.58 -6.46
C GLN A 300 13.18 28.11 -7.43
N SER A 301 11.93 27.65 -7.28
CA SER A 301 10.85 27.90 -8.24
C SER A 301 10.02 29.16 -7.94
N LEU A 302 10.17 29.80 -6.77
CA LEU A 302 9.29 30.87 -6.30
C LEU A 302 9.15 32.02 -7.29
N GLU A 303 10.29 32.47 -7.83
CA GLU A 303 10.31 33.54 -8.83
C GLU A 303 9.67 33.10 -10.14
N GLY A 304 9.81 31.83 -10.50
CA GLY A 304 9.18 31.26 -11.70
C GLY A 304 7.66 31.22 -11.59
N PHE A 305 7.13 30.87 -10.41
CA PHE A 305 5.69 30.84 -10.16
C PHE A 305 5.01 32.20 -10.27
N GLY A 306 5.65 33.28 -9.80
CA GLY A 306 4.95 34.57 -9.72
C GLY A 306 5.44 35.68 -10.64
N THR A 307 6.66 35.65 -11.19
CA THR A 307 7.17 36.82 -11.94
C THR A 307 6.31 37.11 -13.17
N PHE A 308 6.03 36.11 -14.00
CA PHE A 308 5.18 36.28 -15.18
C PHE A 308 3.77 36.69 -14.80
N LEU A 309 3.15 35.96 -13.87
CA LEU A 309 1.78 36.20 -13.41
C LEU A 309 1.60 37.61 -12.82
N LEU A 310 2.53 38.07 -11.98
CA LEU A 310 2.42 39.38 -11.34
C LEU A 310 2.83 40.52 -12.29
N LYS A 311 3.87 40.32 -13.11
CA LYS A 311 4.39 41.37 -13.99
C LYS A 311 3.55 41.53 -15.26
N GLU A 312 3.40 40.45 -16.03
CA GLU A 312 2.78 40.49 -17.36
C GLU A 312 1.26 40.49 -17.29
N VAL A 313 0.67 39.80 -16.32
CA VAL A 313 -0.80 39.67 -16.21
C VAL A 313 -1.41 40.69 -15.26
N MET A 314 -0.76 40.93 -14.12
CA MET A 314 -1.28 41.83 -13.09
C MET A 314 -0.70 43.25 -13.17
N GLY A 315 0.35 43.48 -13.94
CA GLY A 315 0.94 44.80 -14.20
C GLY A 315 1.78 45.37 -13.04
N TRP A 316 2.23 44.52 -12.11
CA TRP A 316 3.03 44.95 -10.96
C TRP A 316 4.39 45.50 -11.39
N GLN A 317 5.00 46.35 -10.56
CA GLN A 317 6.40 46.73 -10.74
C GLN A 317 7.32 45.63 -10.22
N TYR A 318 8.52 45.52 -10.80
CA TYR A 318 9.44 44.43 -10.46
C TYR A 318 9.87 44.51 -8.99
N GLU A 319 10.05 45.72 -8.49
CA GLU A 319 10.39 46.00 -7.10
C GLU A 319 9.29 45.52 -6.13
N GLU A 320 8.02 45.66 -6.49
CA GLU A 320 6.88 45.18 -5.71
C GLU A 320 6.86 43.64 -5.66
N ILE A 321 7.15 43.00 -6.79
CA ILE A 321 7.27 41.54 -6.88
C ILE A 321 8.40 41.04 -5.99
N LEU A 322 9.58 41.67 -6.03
CA LEU A 322 10.72 41.27 -5.19
C LEU A 322 10.38 41.37 -3.69
N VAL A 323 9.72 42.44 -3.25
CA VAL A 323 9.29 42.60 -1.86
C VAL A 323 8.31 41.49 -1.48
N PHE A 324 7.30 41.26 -2.32
CA PHE A 324 6.30 40.22 -2.11
C PHE A 324 6.91 38.82 -2.00
N MET A 325 7.82 38.47 -2.91
CA MET A 325 8.56 37.19 -2.88
C MET A 325 9.41 37.05 -1.64
N THR A 326 10.07 38.14 -1.22
CA THR A 326 10.91 38.14 -0.02
C THR A 326 10.08 37.93 1.25
N GLU A 327 8.91 38.56 1.36
CA GLU A 327 8.01 38.37 2.48
C GLU A 327 7.47 36.93 2.56
N PHE A 328 7.07 36.36 1.43
CA PHE A 328 6.59 34.98 1.36
C PHE A 328 7.70 33.99 1.70
N ARG A 329 8.89 34.13 1.10
CA ARG A 329 10.08 33.32 1.40
C ARG A 329 10.45 33.36 2.87
N ARG A 330 10.41 34.54 3.50
CA ARG A 330 10.67 34.68 4.94
C ARG A 330 9.64 33.92 5.77
N ALA A 331 8.37 33.95 5.38
CA ALA A 331 7.32 33.21 6.07
C ALA A 331 7.46 31.68 5.90
N LEU A 332 7.85 31.19 4.72
CA LEU A 332 8.14 29.77 4.49
C LEU A 332 9.31 29.26 5.34
N LYS A 333 10.32 30.10 5.56
CA LYS A 333 11.52 29.77 6.36
C LYS A 333 11.30 29.90 7.87
N ASP A 334 10.14 30.39 8.33
CA ASP A 334 9.83 30.46 9.76
C ASP A 334 9.26 29.13 10.27
N SER A 335 10.16 28.27 10.76
CA SER A 335 9.79 26.96 11.30
C SER A 335 8.83 27.02 12.50
N LYS A 336 8.71 28.16 13.19
CA LYS A 336 7.73 28.33 14.27
C LYS A 336 6.30 28.34 13.74
N MET A 337 6.11 28.75 12.50
CA MET A 337 4.81 28.72 11.83
C MET A 337 4.42 27.30 11.42
N GLN A 338 5.35 26.35 11.40
CA GLN A 338 5.14 24.98 10.90
C GLN A 338 4.38 24.98 9.57
N PRO A 339 4.92 25.63 8.52
CA PRO A 339 4.20 25.85 7.29
C PRO A 339 3.98 24.54 6.53
N PHE A 340 2.83 24.40 5.89
CA PHE A 340 2.50 23.24 5.06
C PHE A 340 1.57 23.60 3.90
N PHE A 341 1.63 22.82 2.82
CA PHE A 341 0.65 22.84 1.73
C PHE A 341 -0.18 21.55 1.74
N TYR A 342 -1.38 21.59 1.16
CA TYR A 342 -2.11 20.35 0.89
C TYR A 342 -1.75 19.84 -0.51
N LEU A 343 -1.26 18.60 -0.57
CA LEU A 343 -1.20 17.81 -1.79
C LEU A 343 -2.49 17.00 -1.88
N LEU A 344 -3.22 17.12 -2.99
CA LEU A 344 -4.35 16.26 -3.31
C LEU A 344 -3.89 15.21 -4.31
N THR A 345 -4.08 13.94 -3.97
CA THR A 345 -3.90 12.81 -4.88
C THR A 345 -5.27 12.25 -5.21
N SER A 346 -5.59 12.13 -6.50
CA SER A 346 -6.81 11.48 -6.97
C SER A 346 -6.44 10.39 -7.94
N ALA A 347 -6.83 9.14 -7.65
CA ALA A 347 -6.70 8.01 -8.54
C ALA A 347 -8.09 7.47 -8.86
N SER A 348 -8.34 7.08 -10.10
CA SER A 348 -9.62 6.50 -10.51
C SER A 348 -9.46 5.59 -11.71
N THR A 349 -10.46 4.75 -11.96
CA THR A 349 -10.48 3.81 -13.09
C THR A 349 -11.61 4.14 -14.05
N THR A 350 -11.46 3.78 -15.31
CA THR A 350 -12.57 3.81 -16.28
C THR A 350 -13.43 2.56 -16.10
N SER A 351 -14.76 2.71 -16.15
CA SER A 351 -15.69 1.61 -15.85
C SER A 351 -15.39 0.33 -16.65
N LEU A 352 -15.10 -0.76 -15.93
CA LEU A 352 -15.37 -2.14 -16.35
C LEU A 352 -16.70 -2.52 -15.70
N THR A 353 -17.63 -3.08 -16.47
CA THR A 353 -18.98 -3.49 -16.02
C THR A 353 -19.00 -4.03 -14.58
N GLU A 354 -19.61 -3.23 -13.70
CA GLU A 354 -19.80 -3.49 -12.27
C GLU A 354 -20.69 -4.72 -12.05
N SER A 355 -20.12 -5.77 -11.44
CA SER A 355 -20.89 -6.72 -10.62
C SER A 355 -20.03 -7.49 -9.59
N ILE A 356 -18.73 -7.17 -9.45
CA ILE A 356 -17.80 -7.99 -8.65
C ILE A 356 -17.36 -7.30 -7.34
N TYR A 357 -17.49 -5.97 -7.22
CA TYR A 357 -17.01 -5.16 -6.09
C TYR A 357 -18.10 -4.49 -5.25
N GLU A 358 -19.36 -4.94 -5.36
CA GLU A 358 -20.42 -4.37 -4.52
C GLU A 358 -20.16 -4.68 -3.03
N TYR A 359 -19.77 -3.65 -2.26
CA TYR A 359 -19.66 -3.69 -0.80
C TYR A 359 -20.92 -3.08 -0.17
N ARG A 360 -21.38 -3.62 0.96
CA ARG A 360 -22.39 -2.95 1.80
C ARG A 360 -21.67 -2.09 2.83
N SER A 361 -22.12 -0.85 3.03
CA SER A 361 -21.58 0.03 4.05
C SER A 361 -22.37 -0.09 5.35
N ILE A 362 -21.69 -0.35 6.47
CA ILE A 362 -22.28 -0.42 7.81
C ILE A 362 -21.51 0.55 8.70
N GLN A 363 -22.18 1.63 9.13
CA GLN A 363 -21.57 2.73 9.91
C GLN A 363 -20.31 3.32 9.24
N GLY A 364 -20.30 3.42 7.91
CA GLY A 364 -19.18 3.96 7.14
C GLY A 364 -18.04 2.98 6.88
N ARG A 365 -18.17 1.70 7.30
CA ARG A 365 -17.19 0.64 7.02
C ARG A 365 -17.71 -0.32 5.94
N PRO A 366 -16.90 -0.70 4.95
CA PRO A 366 -17.29 -1.62 3.89
C PRO A 366 -17.27 -3.08 4.36
N TYR A 367 -18.25 -3.87 3.92
CA TYR A 367 -18.36 -5.32 4.12
C TYR A 367 -18.72 -5.99 2.79
N THR A 368 -18.30 -7.24 2.56
CA THR A 368 -18.70 -8.00 1.35
C THR A 368 -20.23 -8.20 1.29
N GLN A 369 -20.82 -8.11 0.09
CA GLN A 369 -22.24 -8.40 -0.14
C GLN A 369 -22.53 -9.86 -0.52
N LYS A 370 -21.51 -10.64 -0.92
CA LYS A 370 -21.69 -11.99 -1.47
C LYS A 370 -22.04 -13.04 -0.41
N VAL A 371 -21.56 -12.85 0.81
CA VAL A 371 -21.71 -13.79 1.93
C VAL A 371 -21.93 -13.03 3.23
N ASP A 372 -22.54 -13.69 4.23
CA ASP A 372 -22.67 -13.14 5.59
C ASP A 372 -21.34 -13.25 6.36
N TYR A 373 -20.32 -12.55 5.86
CA TYR A 373 -19.02 -12.40 6.50
C TYR A 373 -19.01 -11.19 7.43
N TRP A 374 -18.38 -11.35 8.59
CA TRP A 374 -18.56 -10.48 9.74
C TRP A 374 -17.43 -9.46 9.95
N ALA A 375 -16.29 -9.61 9.29
CA ALA A 375 -15.21 -8.63 9.36
C ALA A 375 -15.29 -7.61 8.21
N PRO A 376 -14.93 -6.34 8.46
CA PRO A 376 -14.95 -5.28 7.44
C PRO A 376 -13.75 -5.37 6.49
N ASN A 377 -13.94 -4.86 5.26
CA ASN A 377 -12.95 -4.85 4.18
C ASN A 377 -12.31 -3.47 4.00
N ASP A 378 -11.75 -2.88 5.07
CA ASP A 378 -11.10 -1.57 5.03
C ASP A 378 -9.62 -1.63 5.42
N GLU A 379 -8.89 -0.57 5.07
CA GLU A 379 -7.45 -0.43 5.39
C GLU A 379 -7.17 -0.63 6.88
N ARG A 380 -8.02 -0.12 7.77
CA ARG A 380 -7.84 -0.28 9.22
C ARG A 380 -7.85 -1.76 9.63
N GLN A 381 -8.69 -2.59 9.00
CA GLN A 381 -8.71 -4.04 9.22
C GLN A 381 -7.54 -4.73 8.52
N ASN A 382 -7.24 -4.36 7.27
CA ASN A 382 -6.15 -4.94 6.49
C ASN A 382 -4.78 -4.68 7.14
N GLU A 383 -4.53 -3.47 7.65
CA GLU A 383 -3.34 -3.12 8.44
C GLU A 383 -3.18 -3.95 9.72
N GLY A 384 -4.28 -4.44 10.31
CA GLY A 384 -4.21 -5.33 11.47
C GLY A 384 -3.84 -6.76 11.06
N LEU A 385 -4.23 -7.17 9.85
CA LEU A 385 -3.90 -8.48 9.31
C LEU A 385 -2.44 -8.52 8.83
N ASP A 386 -1.94 -7.43 8.24
CA ASP A 386 -0.86 -7.50 7.25
C ASP A 386 0.03 -6.25 7.03
N ILE A 387 1.25 -6.47 6.48
CA ILE A 387 2.17 -5.41 6.00
C ILE A 387 2.34 -5.56 4.49
N ASN A 388 2.34 -4.43 3.76
CA ASN A 388 3.00 -4.38 2.46
C ASN A 388 4.52 -4.51 2.66
N LYS A 389 5.19 -5.31 1.82
CA LYS A 389 6.65 -5.58 1.88
C LYS A 389 7.54 -4.33 1.78
N THR A 390 6.98 -3.15 1.49
CA THR A 390 7.70 -1.88 1.35
C THR A 390 7.74 -1.01 2.62
N ASP A 391 7.06 -1.38 3.72
CA ASP A 391 6.96 -0.52 4.91
C ASP A 391 8.02 -0.82 6.00
N LEU A 392 9.10 -0.02 6.00
CA LEU A 392 9.96 0.38 7.14
C LEU A 392 10.20 -0.67 8.26
N ILE A 393 11.24 -1.48 8.07
CA ILE A 393 11.77 -2.65 8.81
C ILE A 393 11.87 -2.60 10.37
N ARG A 394 11.41 -1.55 11.08
CA ARG A 394 11.48 -1.51 12.55
C ARG A 394 10.26 -1.03 13.33
N LEU A 395 9.28 -0.37 12.71
CA LEU A 395 8.07 0.12 13.42
C LEU A 395 6.79 -0.65 13.06
N THR A 396 6.78 -1.35 11.92
CA THR A 396 5.65 -2.14 11.38
C THR A 396 5.62 -3.59 11.87
N LYS A 397 6.74 -4.09 12.40
CA LYS A 397 6.87 -5.46 12.94
C LYS A 397 5.85 -5.74 14.06
N LEU A 398 5.58 -4.78 14.94
CA LEU A 398 4.74 -4.99 16.11
C LEU A 398 3.21 -5.01 15.85
N ARG A 399 2.72 -5.01 14.60
CA ARG A 399 1.32 -4.67 14.31
C ARG A 399 0.41 -5.80 13.81
N ASN A 400 0.96 -6.96 13.41
CA ASN A 400 0.27 -7.84 12.47
C ASN A 400 0.09 -9.28 12.97
N SER A 401 -1.05 -9.87 12.59
CA SER A 401 -1.37 -11.27 12.89
C SER A 401 -0.38 -12.27 12.26
N HIS A 402 0.08 -11.98 11.03
CA HIS A 402 1.07 -12.80 10.36
C HIS A 402 2.45 -12.74 11.05
N TYR A 403 2.94 -11.55 11.41
CA TYR A 403 4.25 -11.36 12.03
C TYR A 403 4.40 -12.07 13.37
N TRP A 404 3.45 -11.89 14.31
CA TRP A 404 3.64 -12.50 15.62
C TRP A 404 3.62 -14.03 15.54
N MET A 405 2.86 -14.60 14.60
CA MET A 405 2.83 -16.05 14.38
C MET A 405 4.16 -16.55 13.81
N THR A 406 4.77 -15.86 12.85
CA THR A 406 6.08 -16.26 12.33
C THR A 406 7.16 -16.16 13.41
N VAL A 407 7.20 -15.06 14.17
CA VAL A 407 8.12 -14.91 15.32
C VAL A 407 7.90 -16.04 16.34
N PHE A 408 6.65 -16.34 16.70
CA PHE A 408 6.33 -17.42 17.65
C PHE A 408 6.75 -18.80 17.14
N LEU A 409 6.61 -19.05 15.84
CA LEU A 409 6.98 -20.32 15.20
C LEU A 409 8.46 -20.40 14.79
N ASN A 410 9.26 -19.41 15.17
CA ASN A 410 10.68 -19.27 14.85
C ASN A 410 10.90 -19.16 13.34
N ASP A 411 10.27 -18.15 12.74
CA ASP A 411 10.28 -17.77 11.32
C ASP A 411 9.76 -18.85 10.36
N ARG A 412 8.99 -19.82 10.87
CA ARG A 412 8.37 -20.87 10.05
C ARG A 412 6.93 -20.54 9.69
N LEU A 413 6.60 -20.68 8.40
CA LEU A 413 5.24 -20.52 7.89
C LEU A 413 4.31 -21.70 8.22
N PHE A 414 4.86 -22.89 8.46
CA PHE A 414 4.11 -24.12 8.74
C PHE A 414 4.91 -25.09 9.63
N LEU A 415 4.24 -26.08 10.23
CA LEU A 415 4.87 -27.16 11.00
C LEU A 415 4.62 -28.56 10.41
N ALA A 416 3.68 -28.69 9.48
CA ALA A 416 3.41 -29.92 8.74
C ALA A 416 4.67 -30.39 8.00
N PRO A 417 5.00 -31.70 7.99
CA PRO A 417 6.20 -32.23 7.36
C PRO A 417 5.98 -32.42 5.84
N ILE A 418 5.91 -31.32 5.10
CA ILE A 418 5.61 -31.32 3.65
C ILE A 418 6.84 -31.55 2.75
N GLY A 419 8.02 -31.71 3.34
CA GLY A 419 9.29 -31.82 2.62
C GLY A 419 9.79 -30.48 2.06
N ASP A 420 10.87 -30.54 1.27
CA ASP A 420 11.59 -29.35 0.79
C ASP A 420 11.18 -28.93 -0.63
N SER A 421 10.19 -29.59 -1.24
CA SER A 421 9.82 -29.36 -2.65
C SER A 421 8.32 -29.53 -2.92
N PRO A 422 7.43 -28.81 -2.21
CA PRO A 422 6.01 -28.75 -2.58
C PRO A 422 5.87 -28.23 -4.02
N GLN A 423 4.84 -28.69 -4.73
CA GLN A 423 4.57 -28.33 -6.13
C GLN A 423 3.29 -27.51 -6.26
N MET A 424 2.25 -27.81 -5.50
CA MET A 424 0.92 -27.21 -5.60
C MET A 424 0.35 -27.00 -4.19
N VAL A 425 0.14 -25.74 -3.81
CA VAL A 425 -0.28 -25.34 -2.47
C VAL A 425 -1.53 -24.47 -2.52
N LEU A 426 -2.45 -24.69 -1.59
CA LEU A 426 -3.71 -23.95 -1.47
C LEU A 426 -3.81 -23.27 -0.10
N ASP A 427 -4.04 -21.97 -0.07
CA ASP A 427 -4.33 -21.17 1.12
C ASP A 427 -5.80 -20.74 1.13
N LEU A 428 -6.57 -21.27 2.07
CA LEU A 428 -8.03 -21.07 2.16
C LEU A 428 -8.36 -19.96 3.17
N GLY A 429 -9.10 -18.94 2.73
CA GLY A 429 -9.31 -17.73 3.52
C GLY A 429 -8.02 -16.91 3.58
N THR A 430 -7.40 -16.68 2.43
CA THR A 430 -6.06 -16.10 2.34
C THR A 430 -6.00 -14.64 2.86
N GLY A 431 -7.14 -13.95 2.92
CA GLY A 431 -7.29 -12.58 3.40
C GLY A 431 -6.29 -11.65 2.70
N THR A 432 -5.34 -11.16 3.48
CA THR A 432 -4.03 -10.60 3.08
C THR A 432 -3.46 -11.05 1.74
N GLY A 433 -3.43 -12.37 1.57
CA GLY A 433 -2.54 -13.03 0.62
C GLY A 433 -1.11 -13.21 1.14
N ILE A 434 -0.71 -12.58 2.26
CA ILE A 434 0.69 -12.56 2.71
C ILE A 434 1.29 -13.92 2.99
N TRP A 435 0.49 -14.86 3.53
CA TRP A 435 1.01 -16.18 3.85
C TRP A 435 1.29 -16.93 2.55
N ALA A 436 0.39 -16.82 1.57
CA ALA A 436 0.57 -17.40 0.24
C ALA A 436 1.77 -16.76 -0.48
N ILE A 437 1.95 -15.45 -0.35
CA ILE A 437 3.08 -14.70 -0.92
C ILE A 437 4.41 -15.16 -0.30
N ASP A 438 4.51 -15.18 1.03
CA ASP A 438 5.74 -15.59 1.71
C ASP A 438 6.05 -17.07 1.47
N PHE A 439 5.02 -17.92 1.36
CA PHE A 439 5.19 -19.32 0.98
C PHE A 439 5.70 -19.45 -0.46
N ALA A 440 5.15 -18.66 -1.40
CA ALA A 440 5.57 -18.66 -2.79
C ALA A 440 7.01 -18.18 -2.97
N ASP A 441 7.45 -17.22 -2.16
CA ASP A 441 8.85 -16.76 -2.09
C ASP A 441 9.78 -17.82 -1.49
N GLU A 442 9.36 -18.50 -0.42
CA GLU A 442 10.13 -19.59 0.21
C GLU A 442 10.28 -20.79 -0.74
N PHE A 443 9.28 -21.06 -1.58
CA PHE A 443 9.25 -22.16 -2.55
C PHE A 443 8.96 -21.69 -3.98
N PRO A 444 9.93 -21.10 -4.70
CA PRO A 444 9.73 -20.57 -6.05
C PRO A 444 9.30 -21.61 -7.09
N SER A 445 9.50 -22.90 -6.83
CA SER A 445 9.06 -24.01 -7.69
C SER A 445 7.61 -24.42 -7.48
N ALA A 446 6.96 -24.00 -6.39
CA ALA A 446 5.60 -24.38 -6.06
C ALA A 446 4.59 -23.41 -6.68
N GLY A 447 3.53 -23.89 -7.31
CA GLY A 447 2.34 -23.09 -7.60
C GLY A 447 1.49 -22.91 -6.34
N VAL A 448 1.28 -21.67 -5.91
CA VAL A 448 0.52 -21.31 -4.71
C VAL A 448 -0.77 -20.60 -5.10
N TYR A 449 -1.91 -21.06 -4.57
CA TYR A 449 -3.23 -20.51 -4.81
C TYR A 449 -3.83 -20.02 -3.50
N GLY A 450 -4.16 -18.74 -3.40
CA GLY A 450 -4.91 -18.19 -2.27
C GLY A 450 -6.36 -17.91 -2.65
N ILE A 451 -7.31 -18.33 -1.83
CA ILE A 451 -8.75 -18.15 -2.07
C ILE A 451 -9.34 -17.28 -0.98
N ASP A 452 -10.08 -16.23 -1.36
CA ASP A 452 -10.84 -15.40 -0.43
C ASP A 452 -12.14 -14.90 -1.06
N VAL A 453 -13.15 -14.59 -0.26
CA VAL A 453 -14.41 -13.99 -0.75
C VAL A 453 -14.28 -12.49 -1.02
N SER A 454 -13.24 -11.85 -0.47
CA SER A 454 -12.99 -10.42 -0.58
C SER A 454 -11.74 -10.15 -1.43
N PRO A 455 -11.80 -9.25 -2.42
CA PRO A 455 -10.66 -8.88 -3.25
C PRO A 455 -9.77 -7.85 -2.55
N ILE A 456 -9.08 -8.27 -1.48
CA ILE A 456 -8.22 -7.41 -0.65
C ILE A 456 -6.72 -7.75 -0.80
N GLN A 457 -6.39 -8.66 -1.70
CA GLN A 457 -5.02 -9.12 -1.93
C GLN A 457 -4.24 -8.12 -2.78
N PRO A 458 -2.91 -8.00 -2.59
CA PRO A 458 -2.09 -7.13 -3.42
C PRO A 458 -2.02 -7.65 -4.86
N THR A 459 -1.85 -6.73 -5.80
CA THR A 459 -1.71 -7.06 -7.22
C THR A 459 -0.31 -7.57 -7.55
N TRP A 460 0.72 -7.13 -6.82
CA TRP A 460 2.10 -7.60 -6.94
C TRP A 460 2.33 -8.80 -6.04
N VAL A 461 2.53 -9.96 -6.66
CA VAL A 461 2.82 -11.23 -5.99
C VAL A 461 3.88 -12.01 -6.74
N PRO A 462 4.56 -12.97 -6.07
CA PRO A 462 5.47 -13.88 -6.74
C PRO A 462 4.78 -14.54 -7.96
N PRO A 463 5.48 -14.76 -9.08
CA PRO A 463 4.86 -15.25 -10.33
C PRO A 463 4.22 -16.64 -10.20
N ASN A 464 4.59 -17.36 -9.15
CA ASN A 464 4.05 -18.66 -8.78
C ASN A 464 2.89 -18.57 -7.78
N CYS A 465 2.46 -17.38 -7.36
CA CYS A 465 1.30 -17.14 -6.48
C CYS A 465 0.11 -16.58 -7.28
N LYS A 466 -1.08 -17.12 -7.04
CA LYS A 466 -2.33 -16.70 -7.71
C LYS A 466 -3.46 -16.57 -6.71
N PHE A 467 -4.28 -15.53 -6.85
CA PHE A 467 -5.47 -15.35 -6.03
C PHE A 467 -6.76 -15.58 -6.82
N GLN A 468 -7.76 -16.15 -6.15
CA GLN A 468 -9.11 -16.30 -6.69
C GLN A 468 -10.14 -15.78 -5.69
N ILE A 469 -11.09 -15.02 -6.22
CA ILE A 469 -12.22 -14.52 -5.44
C ILE A 469 -13.32 -15.57 -5.48
N ASP A 470 -13.44 -16.39 -4.44
CA ASP A 470 -14.42 -17.46 -4.39
C ASP A 470 -14.83 -17.80 -2.94
N ASP A 471 -16.02 -18.38 -2.80
CA ASP A 471 -16.50 -18.91 -1.53
C ASP A 471 -16.06 -20.38 -1.38
N ILE A 472 -15.12 -20.62 -0.46
CA ILE A 472 -14.55 -21.94 -0.20
C ILE A 472 -15.56 -22.98 0.31
N GLU A 473 -16.76 -22.56 0.72
CA GLU A 473 -17.86 -23.48 1.08
C GLU A 473 -18.63 -24.00 -0.15
N GLN A 474 -18.46 -23.39 -1.32
CA GLN A 474 -19.04 -23.88 -2.58
C GLN A 474 -18.29 -25.11 -3.11
N PRO A 475 -18.88 -25.88 -4.05
CA PRO A 475 -18.20 -27.00 -4.68
C PRO A 475 -16.93 -26.58 -5.42
N TRP A 476 -15.79 -27.18 -5.06
CA TRP A 476 -14.51 -26.86 -5.70
C TRP A 476 -14.42 -27.43 -7.12
N THR A 477 -13.80 -26.66 -8.03
CA THR A 477 -13.63 -27.02 -9.44
C THR A 477 -12.26 -27.63 -9.77
N TRP A 478 -11.38 -27.74 -8.77
CA TRP A 478 -10.07 -28.37 -8.91
C TRP A 478 -10.20 -29.88 -9.15
N PRO A 479 -9.27 -30.49 -9.91
CA PRO A 479 -9.17 -31.94 -10.01
C PRO A 479 -8.95 -32.58 -8.62
N ALA A 480 -9.36 -33.84 -8.48
CA ALA A 480 -8.96 -34.62 -7.30
C ALA A 480 -7.44 -34.79 -7.26
N ASN A 481 -6.87 -34.85 -6.05
CA ASN A 481 -5.43 -35.05 -5.83
C ASN A 481 -4.52 -34.00 -6.51
N HIS A 482 -4.98 -32.75 -6.56
CA HIS A 482 -4.28 -31.64 -7.20
C HIS A 482 -3.23 -30.95 -6.32
N PHE A 483 -3.47 -30.86 -5.01
CA PHE A 483 -2.60 -30.12 -4.08
C PHE A 483 -1.76 -31.05 -3.20
N ASP A 484 -0.50 -30.67 -2.94
CA ASP A 484 0.38 -31.35 -1.98
C ASP A 484 0.14 -30.86 -0.55
N TYR A 485 -0.24 -29.59 -0.40
CA TYR A 485 -0.42 -28.94 0.87
C TYR A 485 -1.59 -27.95 0.84
N ILE A 486 -2.42 -27.99 1.90
CA ILE A 486 -3.54 -27.07 2.09
C ILE A 486 -3.38 -26.38 3.45
N HIS A 487 -3.47 -25.06 3.46
CA HIS A 487 -3.34 -24.22 4.64
C HIS A 487 -4.66 -23.48 4.93
N ILE A 488 -5.03 -23.38 6.21
CA ILE A 488 -6.16 -22.58 6.70
C ILE A 488 -5.70 -21.81 7.95
N ARG A 489 -6.04 -20.52 8.04
CA ARG A 489 -5.73 -19.72 9.23
C ARG A 489 -6.83 -18.72 9.58
N ASN A 490 -7.18 -18.64 10.87
CA ASN A 490 -8.10 -17.65 11.47
C ASN A 490 -9.48 -17.57 10.78
N MET A 491 -10.08 -18.71 10.49
CA MET A 491 -11.38 -18.84 9.82
C MET A 491 -12.52 -19.25 10.78
N GLU A 492 -12.25 -19.37 12.09
CA GLU A 492 -13.28 -19.59 13.11
C GLU A 492 -14.39 -18.52 13.07
N GLY A 493 -15.65 -18.94 13.10
CA GLY A 493 -16.82 -18.05 12.95
C GLY A 493 -17.18 -17.71 11.51
N SER A 494 -16.38 -18.11 10.51
CA SER A 494 -16.61 -17.79 9.09
C SER A 494 -17.16 -18.97 8.27
N ILE A 495 -17.03 -20.19 8.77
CA ILE A 495 -17.44 -21.44 8.11
C ILE A 495 -18.71 -22.00 8.75
N SER A 496 -19.65 -22.48 7.93
CA SER A 496 -20.89 -23.12 8.38
C SER A 496 -20.69 -24.59 8.73
N ASN A 497 -19.88 -25.32 7.94
CA ASN A 497 -19.64 -26.74 8.12
C ASN A 497 -18.18 -27.14 7.85
N TRP A 498 -17.38 -27.16 8.92
CA TRP A 498 -15.97 -27.52 8.87
C TRP A 498 -15.70 -28.93 8.35
N VAL A 499 -16.52 -29.93 8.71
CA VAL A 499 -16.32 -31.30 8.24
C VAL A 499 -16.55 -31.39 6.73
N ALA A 500 -17.53 -30.66 6.18
CA ALA A 500 -17.74 -30.58 4.75
C ALA A 500 -16.55 -29.92 4.03
N LEU A 501 -16.07 -28.78 4.54
CA LEU A 501 -14.88 -28.10 4.02
C LEU A 501 -13.66 -29.04 4.03
N TYR A 502 -13.43 -29.76 5.13
CA TYR A 502 -12.33 -30.71 5.22
C TYR A 502 -12.46 -31.90 4.28
N LYS A 503 -13.67 -32.35 3.96
CA LYS A 503 -13.90 -33.37 2.92
C LYS A 503 -13.60 -32.86 1.52
N GLN A 504 -13.94 -31.61 1.21
CA GLN A 504 -13.57 -30.98 -0.07
C GLN A 504 -12.04 -30.87 -0.18
N ALA A 505 -11.39 -30.37 0.87
CA ALA A 505 -9.94 -30.33 0.97
C ALA A 505 -9.31 -31.72 0.83
N PHE A 506 -9.90 -32.75 1.45
CA PHE A 506 -9.39 -34.12 1.39
C PHE A 506 -9.45 -34.68 -0.04
N LYS A 507 -10.51 -34.36 -0.80
CA LYS A 507 -10.64 -34.78 -2.20
C LYS A 507 -9.58 -34.10 -3.09
N ALA A 508 -9.36 -32.81 -2.90
CA ALA A 508 -8.40 -32.04 -3.69
C ALA A 508 -6.94 -32.31 -3.30
N LEU A 509 -6.67 -32.78 -2.08
CA LEU A 509 -5.34 -33.12 -1.61
C LEU A 509 -4.88 -34.47 -2.14
N GLN A 510 -3.62 -34.59 -2.58
CA GLN A 510 -3.07 -35.86 -3.05
C GLN A 510 -2.85 -36.86 -1.90
N PRO A 511 -2.84 -38.19 -2.17
CA PRO A 511 -2.43 -39.17 -1.17
C PRO A 511 -1.03 -38.84 -0.63
N GLY A 512 -0.88 -38.82 0.70
CA GLY A 512 0.38 -38.38 1.32
C GLY A 512 0.50 -36.86 1.54
N GLY A 513 -0.34 -36.04 0.90
CA GLY A 513 -0.37 -34.59 1.12
C GLY A 513 -0.89 -34.20 2.51
N TYR A 514 -0.62 -32.96 2.93
CA TYR A 514 -0.94 -32.45 4.25
C TYR A 514 -1.98 -31.32 4.22
N ILE A 515 -2.79 -31.25 5.28
CA ILE A 515 -3.54 -30.04 5.64
C ILE A 515 -3.01 -29.51 6.96
N GLU A 516 -2.89 -28.19 7.10
CA GLU A 516 -2.58 -27.52 8.36
C GLU A 516 -3.58 -26.38 8.63
N VAL A 517 -4.05 -26.34 9.88
CA VAL A 517 -5.07 -25.40 10.34
C VAL A 517 -4.53 -24.67 11.57
N LYS A 518 -4.53 -23.33 11.51
CA LYS A 518 -4.10 -22.45 12.60
C LYS A 518 -5.26 -21.56 13.05
N GLU A 519 -5.75 -21.73 14.27
CA GLU A 519 -6.88 -20.95 14.78
C GLU A 519 -6.57 -20.36 16.15
N VAL A 520 -6.98 -19.11 16.36
CA VAL A 520 -6.95 -18.45 17.67
C VAL A 520 -8.34 -18.55 18.28
N ASP A 521 -8.44 -19.19 19.45
CA ASP A 521 -9.71 -19.33 20.17
C ASP A 521 -10.32 -17.95 20.45
N ILE A 522 -11.63 -17.80 20.26
CA ILE A 522 -12.37 -16.57 20.57
C ILE A 522 -12.36 -16.22 22.08
N GLU A 523 -12.05 -17.17 22.97
CA GLU A 523 -11.91 -16.88 24.42
C GLU A 523 -10.54 -16.32 24.80
N CYS A 524 -10.56 -15.14 25.42
CA CYS A 524 -9.42 -14.66 26.17
C CYS A 524 -9.46 -15.21 27.62
N GLY A 525 -8.36 -15.81 28.04
CA GLY A 525 -8.12 -16.22 29.43
C GLY A 525 -7.28 -15.22 30.22
N SER A 526 -7.05 -15.54 31.49
CA SER A 526 -6.09 -14.88 32.38
C SER A 526 -5.18 -15.95 32.98
N GLN A 527 -3.86 -15.68 33.07
CA GLN A 527 -2.94 -16.59 33.77
C GLN A 527 -3.02 -16.48 35.30
N VAL A 528 -3.65 -15.41 35.82
CA VAL A 528 -3.65 -15.08 37.24
C VAL A 528 -4.85 -15.68 37.96
N GLU A 529 -6.03 -15.64 37.34
CA GLU A 529 -7.25 -16.15 37.94
C GLU A 529 -8.25 -16.69 36.92
N ALA A 530 -9.18 -17.52 37.40
CA ALA A 530 -10.32 -17.94 36.62
C ALA A 530 -11.33 -16.79 36.52
N LEU A 531 -11.78 -16.49 35.31
CA LEU A 531 -12.70 -15.40 35.03
C LEU A 531 -14.15 -15.85 35.16
N ASP A 532 -14.97 -15.04 35.83
CA ASP A 532 -16.42 -15.28 35.91
C ASP A 532 -17.17 -14.86 34.63
N ASP A 533 -18.43 -15.31 34.50
CA ASP A 533 -19.26 -15.07 33.31
C ASP A 533 -19.60 -13.59 33.06
N LYS A 534 -19.37 -12.70 34.03
CA LYS A 534 -19.58 -11.25 33.89
C LYS A 534 -18.35 -10.55 33.34
N HIS A 535 -17.17 -11.17 33.41
CA HIS A 535 -15.93 -10.60 32.89
C HIS A 535 -16.05 -10.29 31.39
N PRO A 536 -15.52 -9.15 30.89
CA PRO A 536 -15.61 -8.79 29.47
C PRO A 536 -15.15 -9.90 28.52
N PHE A 537 -14.12 -10.66 28.89
CA PHE A 537 -13.63 -11.80 28.09
C PHE A 537 -14.65 -12.92 27.90
N LYS A 538 -15.38 -13.29 28.96
CA LYS A 538 -16.43 -14.32 28.89
C LYS A 538 -17.66 -13.81 28.14
N ARG A 539 -18.02 -12.55 28.36
CA ARG A 539 -19.11 -11.89 27.62
C ARG A 539 -18.81 -11.83 26.12
N TRP A 540 -17.58 -11.50 25.74
CA TRP A 540 -17.17 -11.39 24.34
C TRP A 540 -17.36 -12.70 23.59
N SER A 541 -16.78 -13.80 24.10
CA SER A 541 -16.96 -15.10 23.47
C SER A 541 -18.42 -15.54 23.44
N LYS A 542 -19.18 -15.30 24.51
CA LYS A 542 -20.61 -15.62 24.55
C LYS A 542 -21.37 -14.91 23.42
N PHE A 543 -21.19 -13.61 23.26
CA PHE A 543 -21.94 -12.85 22.26
C PHE A 543 -21.48 -13.16 20.83
N LEU A 544 -20.18 -13.35 20.60
CA LEU A 544 -19.70 -13.73 19.26
C LEU A 544 -20.20 -15.12 18.86
N LEU A 545 -20.23 -16.09 19.79
CA LEU A 545 -20.80 -17.41 19.53
C LEU A 545 -22.31 -17.34 19.20
N GLU A 546 -23.08 -16.58 19.99
CA GLU A 546 -24.50 -16.37 19.74
C GLU A 546 -24.76 -15.71 18.37
N ALA A 547 -23.92 -14.74 18.00
CA ALA A 547 -24.03 -14.08 16.71
C ALA A 547 -23.68 -15.03 15.55
N CYS A 548 -22.61 -15.83 15.67
CA CYS A 548 -22.25 -16.85 14.68
C CYS A 548 -23.40 -17.83 14.44
N ASP A 549 -24.01 -18.34 15.52
CA ASP A 549 -25.14 -19.27 15.43
C ASP A 549 -26.33 -18.65 14.68
N LYS A 550 -26.61 -17.35 14.87
CA LYS A 550 -27.70 -16.64 14.17
C LYS A 550 -27.48 -16.47 12.68
N ILE A 551 -26.23 -16.35 12.22
CA ILE A 551 -25.88 -16.25 10.80
C ILE A 551 -25.55 -17.61 10.17
N GLY A 552 -25.80 -18.71 10.89
CA GLY A 552 -25.56 -20.07 10.38
C GLY A 552 -24.09 -20.44 10.26
N LYS A 553 -23.19 -19.75 10.97
CA LYS A 553 -21.76 -20.04 11.04
C LYS A 553 -21.40 -20.64 12.40
N THR A 554 -20.23 -21.28 12.51
CA THR A 554 -19.81 -21.88 13.79
C THR A 554 -18.51 -21.29 14.33
N GLY A 555 -18.57 -20.80 15.57
CA GLY A 555 -17.40 -20.39 16.36
C GLY A 555 -16.92 -21.46 17.35
N LEU A 556 -17.25 -22.74 17.12
CA LEU A 556 -16.95 -23.85 18.04
C LEU A 556 -15.80 -24.74 17.58
N GLN A 557 -15.07 -24.32 16.56
CA GLN A 557 -14.02 -25.09 15.88
C GLN A 557 -12.84 -25.39 16.81
N CYS A 558 -12.37 -24.40 17.56
CA CYS A 558 -11.31 -24.55 18.57
C CYS A 558 -11.77 -25.30 19.83
N ARG A 559 -13.08 -25.54 19.96
CA ARG A 559 -13.72 -25.99 21.20
C ARG A 559 -14.40 -27.34 21.04
N SER A 560 -15.73 -27.37 21.12
CA SER A 560 -16.50 -28.61 21.21
C SER A 560 -16.51 -29.41 19.90
N GLN A 561 -16.35 -28.76 18.75
CA GLN A 561 -16.19 -29.48 17.48
C GLN A 561 -14.79 -30.09 17.40
N GLY A 562 -13.77 -29.28 17.67
CA GLY A 562 -12.37 -29.69 17.71
C GLY A 562 -11.79 -29.95 16.32
N ILE A 563 -10.72 -29.22 15.97
CA ILE A 563 -10.06 -29.31 14.67
C ILE A 563 -9.64 -30.76 14.34
N GLY A 564 -8.96 -31.45 15.27
CA GLY A 564 -8.51 -32.82 15.06
C GLY A 564 -9.63 -33.84 14.89
N ASN A 565 -10.74 -33.69 15.62
CA ASN A 565 -11.91 -34.54 15.47
C ASN A 565 -12.57 -34.35 14.09
N ASN A 566 -12.72 -33.10 13.65
CA ASN A 566 -13.30 -32.79 12.34
C ASN A 566 -12.41 -33.30 11.20
N LEU A 567 -11.09 -33.19 11.31
CA LEU A 567 -10.15 -33.80 10.35
C LEU A 567 -10.26 -35.33 10.34
N ARG A 568 -10.36 -35.98 11.50
CA ARG A 568 -10.56 -37.44 11.58
C ARG A 568 -11.86 -37.87 10.89
N ASN A 569 -12.94 -37.13 11.13
CA ASN A 569 -14.24 -37.38 10.51
C ASN A 569 -14.24 -37.16 8.98
N ALA A 570 -13.33 -36.34 8.48
CA ALA A 570 -13.13 -36.13 7.05
C ALA A 570 -12.22 -37.20 6.39
N GLY A 571 -11.56 -38.05 7.17
CA GLY A 571 -10.74 -39.18 6.67
C GLY A 571 -9.23 -39.00 6.80
N TYR A 572 -8.76 -37.91 7.40
CA TYR A 572 -7.32 -37.68 7.59
C TYR A 572 -6.72 -38.61 8.65
N VAL A 573 -5.44 -38.92 8.48
CA VAL A 573 -4.61 -39.72 9.39
C VAL A 573 -3.42 -38.90 9.91
N ASP A 574 -2.64 -39.48 10.83
CA ASP A 574 -1.43 -38.85 11.40
C ASP A 574 -1.68 -37.43 11.95
N ILE A 575 -2.84 -37.24 12.60
CA ILE A 575 -3.28 -35.95 13.14
C ILE A 575 -2.38 -35.56 14.33
N VAL A 576 -1.75 -34.39 14.23
CA VAL A 576 -0.95 -33.79 15.29
C VAL A 576 -1.61 -32.50 15.74
N GLU A 577 -1.94 -32.42 17.03
CA GLU A 577 -2.56 -31.24 17.63
C GLU A 577 -1.58 -30.56 18.59
N LYS A 578 -1.39 -29.25 18.41
CA LYS A 578 -0.59 -28.40 19.29
C LYS A 578 -1.44 -27.22 19.76
N LYS A 579 -1.27 -26.86 21.03
CA LYS A 579 -2.03 -25.80 21.69
C LYS A 579 -1.12 -24.97 22.58
N TRP A 580 -1.11 -23.65 22.41
CA TRP A 580 -0.28 -22.74 23.22
C TRP A 580 -1.05 -21.52 23.71
N PRO A 581 -0.78 -21.06 24.94
CA PRO A 581 -1.28 -19.77 25.42
C PRO A 581 -0.42 -18.64 24.84
N ILE A 582 -0.98 -17.89 23.89
CA ILE A 582 -0.35 -16.72 23.28
C ILE A 582 -0.67 -15.50 24.14
N PRO A 583 0.34 -14.80 24.69
CA PRO A 583 0.12 -13.66 25.55
C PRO A 583 -0.52 -12.49 24.80
N VAL A 584 -1.23 -11.63 25.52
CA VAL A 584 -1.72 -10.34 25.04
C VAL A 584 -1.11 -9.23 25.90
N GLY A 585 -0.29 -8.39 25.31
CA GLY A 585 0.49 -7.34 25.95
C GLY A 585 1.89 -7.78 26.42
N ALA A 586 2.65 -6.83 26.93
CA ALA A 586 4.08 -6.98 27.23
C ALA A 586 4.38 -7.67 28.59
N TRP A 587 3.48 -8.50 29.11
CA TRP A 587 3.58 -9.06 30.48
C TRP A 587 4.43 -10.33 30.56
N ALA A 588 4.66 -11.02 29.45
CA ALA A 588 5.53 -12.20 29.41
C ALA A 588 6.98 -11.83 29.76
N LYS A 589 7.67 -12.69 30.51
CA LYS A 589 9.08 -12.50 30.87
C LYS A 589 10.03 -12.89 29.75
N ASP A 590 9.66 -13.90 28.99
CA ASP A 590 10.42 -14.33 27.82
C ASP A 590 10.42 -13.22 26.75
N PRO A 591 11.58 -12.81 26.21
CA PRO A 591 11.66 -11.72 25.26
C PRO A 591 10.83 -11.93 23.98
N VAL A 592 10.80 -13.17 23.46
CA VAL A 592 10.04 -13.50 22.25
C VAL A 592 8.55 -13.45 22.54
N LEU A 593 8.09 -14.08 23.63
CA LEU A 593 6.68 -14.02 24.03
C LEU A 593 6.23 -12.61 24.41
N LYS A 594 7.14 -11.76 24.90
CA LYS A 594 6.85 -10.35 25.17
C LYS A 594 6.59 -9.58 23.88
N GLU A 595 7.41 -9.79 22.85
CA GLU A 595 7.24 -9.19 21.53
C GLU A 595 5.96 -9.70 20.84
N VAL A 596 5.75 -11.02 20.88
CA VAL A 596 4.51 -11.65 20.41
C VAL A 596 3.30 -11.02 21.12
N GLY A 597 3.34 -10.91 22.45
CA GLY A 597 2.24 -10.35 23.22
C GLY A 597 1.97 -8.89 22.92
N GLN A 598 3.01 -8.06 22.76
CA GLN A 598 2.85 -6.68 22.31
C GLN A 598 2.13 -6.62 20.96
N SER A 599 2.53 -7.48 20.03
CA SER A 599 1.95 -7.54 18.69
C SER A 599 0.50 -8.00 18.68
N THR A 600 0.18 -9.03 19.49
CA THR A 600 -1.20 -9.50 19.66
C THR A 600 -2.11 -8.43 20.26
N LEU A 601 -1.63 -7.64 21.23
CA LEU A 601 -2.42 -6.54 21.82
C LEU A 601 -2.70 -5.43 20.81
N GLU A 602 -1.72 -5.03 20.00
CA GLU A 602 -1.88 -3.97 19.00
C GLU A 602 -2.86 -4.40 17.89
N PHE A 603 -2.73 -5.64 17.40
CA PHE A 603 -3.68 -6.26 16.47
C PHE A 603 -5.12 -6.18 17.01
N LEU A 604 -5.34 -6.66 18.23
CA LEU A 604 -6.68 -6.66 18.83
C LEU A 604 -7.21 -5.23 19.04
N ASP A 605 -6.38 -4.29 19.53
CA ASP A 605 -6.82 -2.92 19.80
C ASP A 605 -7.38 -2.22 18.55
N LYS A 606 -6.75 -2.47 17.39
CA LYS A 606 -7.18 -1.96 16.08
C LYS A 606 -8.43 -2.66 15.55
N SER A 607 -8.50 -4.00 15.63
CA SER A 607 -9.54 -4.80 14.97
C SER A 607 -10.80 -5.04 15.81
N LEU A 608 -10.77 -4.86 17.13
CA LEU A 608 -11.89 -5.16 18.05
C LEU A 608 -13.22 -4.54 17.64
N GLU A 609 -13.19 -3.30 17.16
CA GLU A 609 -14.40 -2.63 16.71
C GLU A 609 -14.95 -3.29 15.43
N GLY A 610 -14.08 -3.63 14.47
CA GLY A 610 -14.50 -4.34 13.26
C GLY A 610 -15.12 -5.69 13.55
N PHE A 611 -14.50 -6.43 14.48
CA PHE A 611 -14.98 -7.73 14.91
C PHE A 611 -16.34 -7.66 15.62
N GLY A 612 -16.55 -6.63 16.45
CA GLY A 612 -17.75 -6.49 17.26
C GLY A 612 -18.93 -5.83 16.54
N THR A 613 -18.70 -4.83 15.67
CA THR A 613 -19.78 -3.97 15.17
C THR A 613 -20.83 -4.74 14.39
N PHE A 614 -20.46 -5.54 13.38
CA PHE A 614 -21.43 -6.30 12.60
C PHE A 614 -22.20 -7.30 13.47
N LEU A 615 -21.47 -8.13 14.23
CA LEU A 615 -22.06 -9.21 15.03
C LEU A 615 -22.95 -8.68 16.17
N LEU A 616 -22.52 -7.65 16.90
CA LEU A 616 -23.30 -7.15 18.03
C LEU A 616 -24.46 -6.25 17.58
N LYS A 617 -24.25 -5.39 16.58
CA LYS A 617 -25.30 -4.45 16.12
C LYS A 617 -26.26 -5.10 15.14
N GLU A 618 -25.76 -5.59 14.00
CA GLU A 618 -26.64 -6.06 12.91
C GLU A 618 -27.25 -7.43 13.22
N VAL A 619 -26.49 -8.32 13.87
CA VAL A 619 -26.95 -9.69 14.16
C VAL A 619 -27.63 -9.81 15.53
N LEU A 620 -27.07 -9.21 16.58
CA LEU A 620 -27.68 -9.26 17.92
C LEU A 620 -28.62 -8.08 18.24
N GLY A 621 -28.68 -7.05 17.39
CA GLY A 621 -29.62 -5.94 17.53
C GLY A 621 -29.25 -4.94 18.63
N TRP A 622 -27.99 -4.88 19.04
CA TRP A 622 -27.53 -3.91 20.06
C TRP A 622 -27.52 -2.49 19.50
N GLU A 623 -27.74 -1.51 20.37
CA GLU A 623 -27.53 -0.12 20.00
C GLU A 623 -26.02 0.14 19.80
N TYR A 624 -25.66 0.95 18.80
CA TYR A 624 -24.23 1.19 18.49
C TYR A 624 -23.47 1.79 19.68
N ALA A 625 -24.13 2.63 20.50
CA ALA A 625 -23.56 3.15 21.73
C ALA A 625 -23.21 2.03 22.74
N GLU A 626 -24.05 1.00 22.86
CA GLU A 626 -23.80 -0.15 23.74
C GLU A 626 -22.61 -0.98 23.23
N VAL A 627 -22.50 -1.15 21.90
CA VAL A 627 -21.37 -1.81 21.25
C VAL A 627 -20.05 -1.09 21.58
N LEU A 628 -20.01 0.24 21.44
CA LEU A 628 -18.82 1.04 21.75
C LEU A 628 -18.43 0.99 23.23
N VAL A 629 -19.41 0.98 24.14
CA VAL A 629 -19.16 0.82 25.57
C VAL A 629 -18.55 -0.55 25.84
N PHE A 630 -19.12 -1.62 25.29
CA PHE A 630 -18.63 -2.98 25.50
C PHE A 630 -17.22 -3.19 24.90
N ILE A 631 -16.96 -2.67 23.70
CA ILE A 631 -15.61 -2.70 23.10
C ILE A 631 -14.61 -1.96 24.00
N SER A 632 -15.00 -0.83 24.59
CA SER A 632 -14.15 -0.07 25.50
C SER A 632 -13.86 -0.82 26.80
N GLU A 633 -14.85 -1.53 27.36
CA GLU A 633 -14.67 -2.42 28.51
C GLU A 633 -13.69 -3.55 28.19
N PHE A 634 -13.86 -4.23 27.06
CA PHE A 634 -13.00 -5.32 26.62
C PHE A 634 -11.56 -4.86 26.36
N ARG A 635 -11.40 -3.75 25.63
CA ARG A 635 -10.10 -3.11 25.39
C ARG A 635 -9.37 -2.76 26.67
N LYS A 636 -10.08 -2.24 27.67
CA LYS A 636 -9.51 -1.94 28.98
C LYS A 636 -9.01 -3.20 29.68
N ALA A 637 -9.75 -4.31 29.59
CA ALA A 637 -9.34 -5.59 30.15
C ALA A 637 -8.11 -6.18 29.44
N LEU A 638 -8.01 -6.10 28.10
CA LEU A 638 -6.80 -6.54 27.37
C LEU A 638 -5.55 -5.75 27.77
N LYS A 639 -5.70 -4.45 28.03
CA LYS A 639 -4.59 -3.56 28.42
C LYS A 639 -4.17 -3.73 29.88
N ASP A 640 -4.92 -4.47 30.71
CA ASP A 640 -4.55 -4.75 32.09
C ASP A 640 -3.52 -5.89 32.16
N SER A 641 -2.24 -5.52 32.13
CA SER A 641 -1.12 -6.47 32.24
C SER A 641 -1.13 -7.27 33.55
N LYS A 642 -1.85 -6.84 34.59
CA LYS A 642 -1.97 -7.60 35.85
C LYS A 642 -2.82 -8.86 35.67
N MET A 643 -3.75 -8.84 34.72
CA MET A 643 -4.56 -10.02 34.38
C MET A 643 -3.77 -11.05 33.57
N GLN A 644 -2.60 -10.68 33.02
CA GLN A 644 -1.81 -11.53 32.12
C GLN A 644 -2.69 -12.22 31.07
N PRO A 645 -3.42 -11.43 30.24
CA PRO A 645 -4.39 -11.97 29.30
C PRO A 645 -3.71 -12.81 28.22
N PHE A 646 -4.37 -13.87 27.78
CA PHE A 646 -3.86 -14.75 26.71
C PHE A 646 -5.01 -15.34 25.88
N PHE A 647 -4.73 -15.69 24.62
CA PHE A 647 -5.60 -16.51 23.78
C PHE A 647 -4.94 -17.87 23.52
N TYR A 648 -5.70 -18.91 23.25
CA TYR A 648 -5.12 -20.18 22.81
C TYR A 648 -4.94 -20.19 21.29
N LEU A 649 -3.71 -20.37 20.81
CA LEU A 649 -3.43 -20.76 19.43
C LEU A 649 -3.50 -22.28 19.33
N HIS A 650 -4.37 -22.77 18.47
CA HIS A 650 -4.46 -24.16 18.04
C HIS A 650 -3.76 -24.30 16.68
N LEU A 651 -2.80 -25.21 16.58
CA LEU A 651 -2.20 -25.60 15.32
C LEU A 651 -2.37 -27.11 15.16
N VAL A 652 -3.07 -27.51 14.12
CA VAL A 652 -3.33 -28.92 13.82
C VAL A 652 -2.93 -29.20 12.39
N TYR A 653 -2.12 -30.22 12.18
CA TYR A 653 -1.89 -30.76 10.84
C TYR A 653 -2.20 -32.24 10.77
N ALA A 654 -2.61 -32.68 9.58
CA ALA A 654 -2.96 -34.06 9.33
C ALA A 654 -2.66 -34.42 7.87
N ARG A 655 -2.54 -35.71 7.58
CA ARG A 655 -2.16 -36.21 6.26
C ARG A 655 -3.30 -36.98 5.63
N LYS A 656 -3.44 -36.91 4.29
CA LYS A 656 -4.25 -37.88 3.55
C LYS A 656 -3.54 -39.24 3.51
N PRO A 657 -4.22 -40.38 3.77
CA PRO A 657 -3.59 -41.70 3.72
C PRO A 657 -2.82 -41.97 2.43
N GLU A 658 -1.70 -42.70 2.53
CA GLU A 658 -0.99 -43.17 1.32
C GLU A 658 -1.83 -44.24 0.61
N GLY A 659 -1.76 -44.29 -0.72
CA GLY A 659 -2.48 -45.30 -1.50
C GLY A 659 -4.01 -45.20 -1.44
N TYR A 660 -4.55 -44.04 -1.06
CA TYR A 660 -5.99 -43.78 -1.15
C TYR A 660 -6.40 -43.73 -2.63
N GLU A 661 -7.13 -44.74 -3.08
CA GLU A 661 -7.81 -44.75 -4.38
C GLU A 661 -9.26 -44.30 -4.16
N ASP A 662 -9.66 -43.25 -4.87
CA ASP A 662 -11.06 -42.79 -4.85
C ASP A 662 -11.87 -43.86 -5.59
N GLU A 663 -12.55 -44.75 -4.84
CA GLU A 663 -13.50 -45.71 -5.40
C GLU A 663 -14.69 -44.90 -5.95
N GLY A 664 -14.50 -44.32 -7.14
CA GLY A 664 -15.48 -43.50 -7.81
C GLY A 664 -16.81 -44.24 -7.93
N GLN A 665 -17.88 -43.59 -7.45
CA GLN A 665 -19.23 -43.96 -7.84
C GLN A 665 -19.32 -43.87 -9.37
N GLU A 666 -19.36 -45.02 -10.02
CA GLU A 666 -19.90 -45.17 -11.37
C GLU A 666 -21.38 -44.73 -11.34
N GLU A 667 -21.66 -43.47 -11.67
CA GLU A 667 -23.01 -43.07 -12.04
C GLU A 667 -23.25 -43.47 -13.51
N ASN A 668 -24.10 -44.49 -13.69
CA ASN A 668 -24.75 -44.85 -14.94
C ASN A 668 -25.81 -43.81 -15.35
#